data_AF-A0A1B0FIM4-F1
#
_entry.id   AF-A0A1B0FIM4-F1
#
_cell.length_a   1.000
_cell.length_b   1.000
_cell.length_c   1.000
_cell.angle_alpha   90.00
_cell.angle_beta   90.00
_cell.angle_gamma   90.00
#
_symmetry.space_group_name_H-M   'P 1'
#
loop_
_entity.id
_entity.type
_entity.pdbx_description
1 polymer ?
#
loop_
_entity_poly.entity_id
_entity_poly.type
_entity_poly.pdbx_seq_one_letter_code
_entity_poly.pdbx_strand_id
1 'polypeptide(L)'
;MSICKRVQQWATFARTWHIYDCTWQNPFDSAKIISKHLMGMNKPIYHPMNDCGDHVVAINTKEIALPGDEWIKRVYFHHTGYPGGASWTLAWELHEKDPTMVMKKAVYRSMKGNLQRRYTMQRLHLYADDKVPEDILANVSHQIKPLRQVPQLLLTFFVVVNCLLFSSRASRVNLYAKRSLLKTVPLYLTQKRNIMGRLGKVDPSSYSQPESITTLHSALRWQVDFKNTKLVGSVTHKFNVLEKNLAAIILDVRDIKITNAELICDKSHIPLNHFISESIDDIGAKLTLELPQGTAPGNLLVRIDYETSSAASGLQWLTPEQTLGKTHPYMFSQCQAIHARSILPCQDTPAVKFTYEATVEHPSDLTALMGALIDKRGPGCTTFKQEVPIPAYLLAIAIGKLVSKPLGPQSNVWAEQGIIDECAEEFSQTSEMLKTASDICGPYVWKQYDLLVMPPSFPFGGMENPCLTFVTPTLLAGDKSLADVVAHEIAHSWTGNLVTNKNFEHFWLNEGFTVFVETKIVGRMHGDKERDFHMLRNLTDLQECIRTQLAKQPELTKLVVDLSNCGPDDAFSTVPYIKGSTFLRYIEDLLGGPEIFEPFLRQYLQKYAYKSVITDDFKQALYEYFNGTDKKGKLTEIDWDMWLSCEGMPPIIPKFDETLANVSKQLAQLWGTKTTSELRDLPDVKQRISSHQLIDFLGKLIECKGIKDLNEQKIELLETAYNLKNTKNAEVRFRLMRLYIMARLLDRLDEIIAFANSNFRMKFCRPIYRDLGNWPDARPKAIENFKRVKDQMMAVCSHTIEKDLGLK
;
A
#
# COMPACT_ATOMS: atom_id res chain seq x y z
N MET A 1 -24.78 26.55 -34.54
CA MET A 1 -24.92 25.82 -33.26
C MET A 1 -25.39 24.41 -33.54
N SER A 2 -24.69 23.37 -33.04
CA SER A 2 -25.14 21.97 -33.21
C SER A 2 -26.52 21.77 -32.58
N ILE A 3 -27.28 20.78 -33.05
CA ILE A 3 -28.59 20.42 -32.49
C ILE A 3 -28.49 20.18 -30.97
N CYS A 4 -27.41 19.53 -30.50
CA CYS A 4 -27.11 19.36 -29.09
C CYS A 4 -26.94 20.67 -28.32
N LYS A 5 -26.23 21.67 -28.86
CA LYS A 5 -26.07 22.97 -28.19
C LYS A 5 -27.40 23.72 -28.04
N ARG A 6 -28.31 23.56 -29.00
CA ARG A 6 -29.66 24.16 -28.96
C ARG A 6 -30.52 23.49 -27.88
N VAL A 7 -30.50 22.16 -27.80
CA VAL A 7 -31.20 21.40 -26.75
C VAL A 7 -30.66 21.71 -25.35
N GLN A 8 -29.33 21.81 -25.19
CA GLN A 8 -28.71 22.20 -23.92
C GLN A 8 -29.07 23.64 -23.51
N GLN A 9 -29.14 24.56 -24.47
CA GLN A 9 -29.58 25.93 -24.21
C GLN A 9 -31.04 25.97 -23.71
N TRP A 10 -31.96 25.21 -24.34
CA TRP A 10 -33.35 25.15 -23.90
C TRP A 10 -33.52 24.44 -22.56
N ALA A 11 -32.81 23.34 -22.32
CA ALA A 11 -32.79 22.64 -21.03
C ALA A 11 -32.24 23.51 -19.88
N THR A 12 -31.40 24.50 -20.19
CA THR A 12 -30.88 25.45 -19.20
C THR A 12 -31.98 26.38 -18.67
N PHE A 13 -32.96 26.76 -19.51
CA PHE A 13 -34.05 27.67 -19.11
C PHE A 13 -35.35 26.95 -18.74
N ALA A 14 -35.57 25.74 -19.23
CA ALA A 14 -36.75 24.94 -18.91
C ALA A 14 -36.64 24.27 -17.52
N ARG A 15 -37.77 23.94 -16.90
CA ARG A 15 -37.81 23.04 -15.75
C ARG A 15 -37.80 21.60 -16.26
N THR A 16 -36.82 20.84 -15.79
CA THR A 16 -36.62 19.43 -16.15
C THR A 16 -37.08 18.53 -15.01
N TRP A 17 -37.36 17.27 -15.33
CA TRP A 17 -37.72 16.26 -14.36
C TRP A 17 -36.60 15.23 -14.28
N HIS A 18 -36.14 14.97 -13.06
CA HIS A 18 -35.07 14.04 -12.75
C HIS A 18 -35.60 12.85 -11.99
N ILE A 19 -35.07 11.66 -12.24
CA ILE A 19 -35.29 10.49 -11.39
C ILE A 19 -34.06 10.18 -10.53
N TYR A 20 -34.27 9.79 -9.28
CA TYR A 20 -33.24 9.43 -8.32
C TYR A 20 -33.60 8.13 -7.61
N ASP A 21 -32.71 7.15 -7.71
CA ASP A 21 -32.89 5.86 -7.04
C ASP A 21 -32.34 5.94 -5.60
N CYS A 22 -33.20 5.67 -4.62
CA CYS A 22 -32.86 5.72 -3.20
C CYS A 22 -32.38 4.38 -2.64
N THR A 23 -32.35 3.31 -3.44
CA THR A 23 -31.90 1.99 -2.99
C THR A 23 -30.52 2.06 -2.36
N TRP A 24 -30.46 1.68 -1.08
CA TRP A 24 -29.27 1.60 -0.23
C TRP A 24 -28.49 2.91 -0.11
N GLN A 25 -29.15 4.04 -0.37
CA GLN A 25 -28.58 5.37 -0.24
C GLN A 25 -28.81 5.94 1.16
N ASN A 26 -27.84 6.70 1.66
CA ASN A 26 -28.02 7.47 2.89
C ASN A 26 -28.96 8.67 2.63
N PRO A 27 -30.13 8.75 3.29
CA PRO A 27 -31.11 9.79 3.03
C PRO A 27 -30.59 11.22 3.26
N PHE A 28 -29.62 11.43 4.16
CA PHE A 28 -29.09 12.76 4.45
C PHE A 28 -28.11 13.25 3.38
N ASP A 29 -27.35 12.35 2.77
CA ASP A 29 -26.46 12.70 1.68
C ASP A 29 -27.23 12.80 0.35
N SER A 30 -28.18 11.89 0.11
CA SER A 30 -29.15 12.00 -0.98
C SER A 30 -29.90 13.32 -0.94
N ALA A 31 -30.33 13.76 0.25
CA ALA A 31 -31.02 15.04 0.43
C ALA A 31 -30.20 16.27 0.01
N LYS A 32 -28.86 16.24 0.11
CA LYS A 32 -27.99 17.34 -0.36
C LYS A 32 -27.98 17.42 -1.89
N ILE A 33 -28.06 16.29 -2.58
CA ILE A 33 -28.08 16.26 -4.06
C ILE A 33 -29.46 16.60 -4.60
N ILE A 34 -30.50 15.97 -4.04
CA ILE A 34 -31.90 16.19 -4.43
C ILE A 34 -32.23 17.68 -4.25
N SER A 35 -31.88 18.27 -3.11
CA SER A 35 -32.17 19.67 -2.83
C SER A 35 -31.45 20.65 -3.78
N LYS A 36 -30.24 20.33 -4.26
CA LYS A 36 -29.55 21.13 -5.30
C LYS A 36 -30.37 21.24 -6.59
N HIS A 37 -30.97 20.12 -7.03
CA HIS A 37 -31.79 20.10 -8.25
C HIS A 37 -33.14 20.80 -8.02
N LEU A 38 -33.78 20.56 -6.87
CA LEU A 38 -35.04 21.23 -6.50
C LEU A 38 -34.88 22.76 -6.36
N MET A 39 -33.70 23.24 -5.96
CA MET A 39 -33.37 24.67 -5.84
C MET A 39 -32.79 25.26 -7.14
N GLY A 40 -32.50 24.44 -8.16
CA GLY A 40 -31.94 24.88 -9.44
C GLY A 40 -30.45 25.18 -9.41
N MET A 41 -29.74 24.85 -8.32
CA MET A 41 -28.29 25.06 -8.16
C MET A 41 -27.44 24.22 -9.13
N ASN A 42 -28.05 23.23 -9.80
CA ASN A 42 -27.45 22.48 -10.89
C ASN A 42 -27.37 23.28 -12.20
N LYS A 43 -28.07 24.42 -12.32
CA LYS A 43 -28.14 25.21 -13.55
C LYS A 43 -27.23 26.43 -13.49
N PRO A 44 -26.57 26.80 -14.60
CA PRO A 44 -25.69 27.98 -14.67
C PRO A 44 -26.46 29.31 -14.53
N ILE A 45 -27.79 29.30 -14.67
CA ILE A 45 -28.67 30.47 -14.50
C ILE A 45 -29.18 30.66 -13.06
N TYR A 46 -28.69 29.85 -12.12
CA TYR A 46 -29.10 29.93 -10.72
C TYR A 46 -28.78 31.30 -10.12
N HIS A 47 -29.79 31.93 -9.53
CA HIS A 47 -29.64 33.09 -8.67
C HIS A 47 -30.53 32.91 -7.44
N PRO A 48 -30.08 33.26 -6.21
CA PRO A 48 -30.86 33.05 -4.98
C PRO A 48 -32.26 33.69 -4.96
N MET A 49 -32.50 34.68 -5.84
CA MET A 49 -33.80 35.36 -5.98
C MET A 49 -34.69 34.78 -7.10
N ASN A 50 -34.19 33.86 -7.94
CA ASN A 50 -34.91 33.32 -9.10
C ASN A 50 -35.29 31.85 -8.90
N ASP A 51 -36.55 31.49 -9.14
CA ASP A 51 -37.02 30.10 -9.05
C ASP A 51 -36.84 29.32 -10.36
N CYS A 52 -35.62 28.82 -10.58
CA CYS A 52 -35.24 27.98 -11.73
C CYS A 52 -35.19 26.47 -11.42
N GLY A 53 -35.70 26.05 -10.25
CA GLY A 53 -35.61 24.68 -9.75
C GLY A 53 -36.38 23.63 -10.55
N ASP A 54 -35.86 22.41 -10.54
CA ASP A 54 -36.37 21.25 -11.27
C ASP A 54 -37.31 20.38 -10.42
N HIS A 55 -37.98 19.43 -11.06
CA HIS A 55 -38.70 18.34 -10.40
C HIS A 55 -37.78 17.15 -10.15
N VAL A 56 -37.92 16.50 -8.99
CA VAL A 56 -37.18 15.28 -8.67
C VAL A 56 -38.15 14.19 -8.23
N VAL A 57 -38.10 13.07 -8.91
CA VAL A 57 -38.82 11.83 -8.61
C VAL A 57 -37.85 10.90 -7.90
N ALA A 58 -38.02 10.66 -6.60
CA ALA A 58 -37.21 9.72 -5.84
C ALA A 58 -37.96 8.41 -5.65
N ILE A 59 -37.38 7.31 -6.14
CA ILE A 59 -37.96 5.96 -6.10
C ILE A 59 -37.20 5.08 -5.10
N ASN A 60 -37.77 3.93 -4.75
CA ASN A 60 -37.18 2.97 -3.82
C ASN A 60 -36.84 3.59 -2.45
N THR A 61 -37.62 4.56 -2.00
CA THR A 61 -37.38 5.20 -0.69
C THR A 61 -37.49 4.21 0.46
N LYS A 62 -38.21 3.10 0.30
CA LYS A 62 -38.27 2.00 1.26
C LYS A 62 -36.91 1.35 1.52
N GLU A 63 -36.02 1.36 0.54
CA GLU A 63 -34.72 0.68 0.58
C GLU A 63 -33.56 1.58 1.01
N ILE A 64 -33.83 2.79 1.54
CA ILE A 64 -32.78 3.68 2.06
C ILE A 64 -31.97 3.03 3.18
N ALA A 65 -30.73 3.44 3.36
CA ALA A 65 -29.83 2.89 4.37
C ALA A 65 -29.23 3.99 5.27
N LEU A 66 -29.62 4.01 6.56
CA LEU A 66 -28.95 4.83 7.57
C LEU A 66 -27.68 4.15 8.10
N PRO A 67 -26.60 4.90 8.39
CA PRO A 67 -25.34 4.35 8.86
C PRO A 67 -25.39 3.95 10.35
N GLY A 68 -24.68 2.88 10.71
CA GLY A 68 -24.55 2.44 12.11
C GLY A 68 -25.89 2.09 12.76
N ASP A 69 -26.10 2.55 13.98
CA ASP A 69 -27.32 2.35 14.77
C ASP A 69 -28.30 3.54 14.74
N GLU A 70 -28.14 4.42 13.75
CA GLU A 70 -28.99 5.61 13.54
C GLU A 70 -30.47 5.26 13.36
N TRP A 71 -30.79 4.07 12.84
CA TRP A 71 -32.16 3.57 12.75
C TRP A 71 -32.87 3.56 14.11
N ILE A 72 -32.15 3.21 15.18
CA ILE A 72 -32.70 3.01 16.53
C ILE A 72 -32.43 4.23 17.43
N LYS A 73 -31.41 5.04 17.13
CA LYS A 73 -31.08 6.25 17.91
C LYS A 73 -31.80 7.51 17.46
N ARG A 74 -32.13 7.65 16.17
CA ARG A 74 -32.62 8.91 15.63
C ARG A 74 -34.11 9.09 15.88
N VAL A 75 -34.46 10.20 16.53
CA VAL A 75 -35.85 10.55 16.90
C VAL A 75 -36.38 11.67 16.00
N TYR A 76 -37.60 11.51 15.50
CA TYR A 76 -38.33 12.52 14.76
C TYR A 76 -39.49 13.07 15.59
N PHE A 77 -39.46 14.39 15.79
CA PHE A 77 -40.53 15.13 16.47
C PHE A 77 -41.68 15.50 15.52
N HIS A 78 -42.90 15.40 16.01
CA HIS A 78 -44.13 15.91 15.38
C HIS A 78 -45.03 16.57 16.43
N HIS A 79 -45.71 17.64 16.04
CA HIS A 79 -46.65 18.36 16.90
C HIS A 79 -47.92 18.72 16.10
N THR A 80 -49.10 18.38 16.61
CA THR A 80 -50.38 18.62 15.91
C THR A 80 -50.84 20.09 15.98
N GLY A 81 -50.26 20.89 16.87
CA GLY A 81 -50.63 22.29 17.10
C GLY A 81 -51.58 22.50 18.29
N TYR A 82 -52.12 21.42 18.85
CA TYR A 82 -52.96 21.43 20.04
C TYR A 82 -52.17 21.01 21.31
N PRO A 83 -52.57 21.46 22.52
CA PRO A 83 -51.97 21.00 23.77
C PRO A 83 -51.98 19.47 23.87
N GLY A 84 -50.83 18.87 24.20
CA GLY A 84 -50.66 17.40 24.26
C GLY A 84 -50.39 16.72 22.92
N GLY A 85 -50.29 17.47 21.82
CA GLY A 85 -50.09 16.93 20.46
C GLY A 85 -48.65 16.57 20.08
N ALA A 86 -47.72 16.55 21.03
CA ALA A 86 -46.31 16.27 20.80
C ALA A 86 -46.06 14.75 20.75
N SER A 87 -45.37 14.29 19.70
CA SER A 87 -44.95 12.90 19.57
C SER A 87 -43.50 12.81 19.06
N TRP A 88 -42.83 11.76 19.48
CA TRP A 88 -41.46 11.42 19.13
C TRP A 88 -41.49 9.99 18.58
N THR A 89 -40.99 9.80 17.36
CA THR A 89 -41.00 8.49 16.69
C THR A 89 -39.60 8.17 16.22
N LEU A 90 -39.13 6.95 16.46
CA LEU A 90 -37.80 6.52 16.03
C LEU A 90 -37.73 6.42 14.50
N ALA A 91 -36.54 6.51 13.93
CA ALA A 91 -36.36 6.49 12.48
C ALA A 91 -36.89 5.20 11.86
N TRP A 92 -36.66 4.05 12.50
CA TRP A 92 -37.20 2.77 12.04
C TRP A 92 -38.73 2.74 12.09
N GLU A 93 -39.35 3.16 13.20
CA GLU A 93 -40.81 3.20 13.37
C GLU A 93 -41.48 4.16 12.37
N LEU A 94 -40.84 5.31 12.11
CA LEU A 94 -41.34 6.29 11.15
C LEU A 94 -41.28 5.74 9.73
N HIS A 95 -40.20 5.04 9.39
CA HIS A 95 -39.96 4.46 8.07
C HIS A 95 -40.85 3.24 7.79
N GLU A 96 -41.15 2.46 8.82
CA GLU A 96 -42.10 1.35 8.75
C GLU A 96 -43.53 1.85 8.50
N LYS A 97 -43.94 2.96 9.16
CA LYS A 97 -45.27 3.58 8.97
C LYS A 97 -45.43 4.25 7.62
N ASP A 98 -44.42 5.00 7.18
CA ASP A 98 -44.40 5.64 5.86
C ASP A 98 -42.96 5.64 5.32
N PRO A 99 -42.65 4.74 4.35
CA PRO A 99 -41.33 4.60 3.77
C PRO A 99 -40.78 5.86 3.08
N THR A 100 -41.63 6.85 2.80
CA THR A 100 -41.22 8.10 2.16
C THR A 100 -40.78 9.17 3.18
N MET A 101 -41.19 9.04 4.45
CA MET A 101 -41.14 10.15 5.41
C MET A 101 -39.74 10.49 5.89
N VAL A 102 -38.85 9.51 6.03
CA VAL A 102 -37.45 9.75 6.39
C VAL A 102 -36.76 10.58 5.29
N MET A 103 -36.93 10.20 4.02
CA MET A 103 -36.39 10.94 2.88
C MET A 103 -37.02 12.33 2.76
N LYS A 104 -38.35 12.44 2.91
CA LYS A 104 -39.07 13.72 2.88
C LYS A 104 -38.54 14.70 3.93
N LYS A 105 -38.34 14.23 5.17
CA LYS A 105 -37.81 15.05 6.26
C LYS A 105 -36.33 15.38 6.06
N ALA A 106 -35.54 14.48 5.48
CA ALA A 106 -34.13 14.72 5.16
C ALA A 106 -34.00 15.85 4.11
N VAL A 107 -34.75 15.77 3.01
CA VAL A 107 -34.78 16.81 1.96
C VAL A 107 -35.33 18.13 2.51
N TYR A 108 -36.38 18.07 3.34
CA TYR A 108 -36.93 19.28 3.97
C TYR A 108 -35.91 20.00 4.87
N ARG A 109 -35.10 19.24 5.63
CA ARG A 109 -34.07 19.80 6.52
C ARG A 109 -32.82 20.28 5.78
N SER A 110 -32.52 19.75 4.59
CA SER A 110 -31.34 20.17 3.82
C SER A 110 -31.52 21.56 3.17
N MET A 111 -32.75 22.07 3.08
CA MET A 111 -33.06 23.41 2.57
C MET A 111 -33.15 24.47 3.67
N LYS A 112 -32.66 25.69 3.38
CA LYS A 112 -32.73 26.85 4.27
C LYS A 112 -34.19 27.15 4.66
N GLY A 113 -34.42 27.48 5.94
CA GLY A 113 -35.75 27.80 6.46
C GLY A 113 -36.27 29.14 5.94
N ASN A 114 -36.88 29.13 4.75
CA ASN A 114 -37.55 30.29 4.15
C ASN A 114 -38.97 29.92 3.68
N LEU A 115 -39.75 30.92 3.27
CA LEU A 115 -41.13 30.72 2.78
C LEU A 115 -41.18 29.91 1.47
N GLN A 116 -40.11 29.94 0.67
CA GLN A 116 -40.02 29.21 -0.61
C GLN A 116 -39.88 27.70 -0.43
N ARG A 117 -39.33 27.24 0.70
CA ARG A 117 -39.12 25.82 1.00
C ARG A 117 -40.39 24.97 0.86
N ARG A 118 -41.57 25.52 1.18
CA ARG A 118 -42.85 24.80 1.01
C ARG A 118 -43.19 24.58 -0.46
N TYR A 119 -43.00 25.59 -1.30
CA TYR A 119 -43.23 25.50 -2.74
C TYR A 119 -42.19 24.60 -3.43
N THR A 120 -40.92 24.68 -3.02
CA THR A 120 -39.86 23.80 -3.54
C THR A 120 -40.15 22.32 -3.26
N MET A 121 -40.71 22.00 -2.09
CA MET A 121 -41.10 20.63 -1.73
C MET A 121 -42.25 20.07 -2.57
N GLN A 122 -43.09 20.90 -3.19
CA GLN A 122 -44.14 20.42 -4.11
C GLN A 122 -43.56 19.81 -5.38
N ARG A 123 -42.27 20.06 -5.68
CA ARG A 123 -41.56 19.49 -6.82
C ARG A 123 -40.81 18.19 -6.51
N LEU A 124 -40.83 17.74 -5.25
CA LEU A 124 -40.29 16.46 -4.83
C LEU A 124 -41.41 15.41 -4.83
N HIS A 125 -41.26 14.40 -5.67
CA HIS A 125 -42.18 13.27 -5.75
C HIS A 125 -41.48 12.05 -5.16
N LEU A 126 -42.04 11.44 -4.12
CA LEU A 126 -41.43 10.31 -3.42
C LEU A 126 -42.29 9.06 -3.60
N TYR A 127 -41.65 7.96 -3.96
CA TYR A 127 -42.27 6.65 -4.11
C TYR A 127 -41.53 5.64 -3.25
N ALA A 128 -42.29 4.80 -2.55
CA ALA A 128 -41.73 3.75 -1.69
C ALA A 128 -40.91 2.76 -2.52
N ASP A 129 -41.41 2.42 -3.72
CA ASP A 129 -40.86 1.43 -4.64
C ASP A 129 -40.60 2.07 -6.02
N ASP A 130 -40.32 1.25 -7.04
CA ASP A 130 -40.07 1.65 -8.43
C ASP A 130 -41.35 1.93 -9.25
N LYS A 131 -42.52 1.67 -8.64
CA LYS A 131 -43.84 1.88 -9.25
C LYS A 131 -44.25 3.35 -9.26
N VAL A 132 -43.82 4.07 -10.29
CA VAL A 132 -44.19 5.47 -10.55
C VAL A 132 -45.30 5.53 -11.61
N PRO A 133 -46.34 6.38 -11.44
CA PRO A 133 -47.37 6.62 -12.46
C PRO A 133 -46.78 6.98 -13.83
N GLU A 134 -47.34 6.43 -14.90
CA GLU A 134 -46.81 6.58 -16.28
C GLU A 134 -46.78 8.05 -16.73
N ASP A 135 -47.76 8.86 -16.31
CA ASP A 135 -47.82 10.29 -16.60
C ASP A 135 -46.65 11.06 -15.96
N ILE A 136 -46.16 10.62 -14.81
CA ILE A 136 -44.99 11.21 -14.14
C ILE A 136 -43.69 10.72 -14.79
N LEU A 137 -43.59 9.42 -15.11
CA LEU A 137 -42.43 8.87 -15.80
C LEU A 137 -42.24 9.46 -17.20
N ALA A 138 -43.33 9.73 -17.93
CA ALA A 138 -43.30 10.35 -19.25
C ALA A 138 -42.66 11.75 -19.25
N ASN A 139 -42.66 12.44 -18.10
CA ASN A 139 -42.03 13.74 -17.94
C ASN A 139 -40.53 13.65 -17.60
N VAL A 140 -40.06 12.52 -17.06
CA VAL A 140 -38.65 12.32 -16.65
C VAL A 140 -37.74 12.35 -17.87
N SER A 141 -36.76 13.25 -17.84
CA SER A 141 -35.81 13.47 -18.94
C SER A 141 -34.36 13.17 -18.55
N HIS A 142 -34.07 13.08 -17.25
CA HIS A 142 -32.72 12.94 -16.73
C HIS A 142 -32.70 12.02 -15.51
N GLN A 143 -31.57 11.35 -15.27
CA GLN A 143 -31.34 10.55 -14.07
C GLN A 143 -30.22 11.20 -13.25
N ILE A 144 -30.49 11.45 -11.98
CA ILE A 144 -29.46 11.88 -11.03
C ILE A 144 -28.65 10.65 -10.63
N LYS A 145 -27.33 10.73 -10.80
CA LYS A 145 -26.41 9.64 -10.43
C LYS A 145 -26.50 9.37 -8.91
N PRO A 146 -26.77 8.13 -8.47
CA PRO A 146 -26.78 7.78 -7.05
C PRO A 146 -25.36 7.91 -6.45
N LEU A 147 -25.29 8.14 -5.14
CA LEU A 147 -24.02 8.35 -4.42
C LEU A 147 -23.21 7.05 -4.31
N ARG A 148 -23.92 5.96 -4.02
CA ARG A 148 -23.39 4.60 -4.00
C ARG A 148 -23.99 3.83 -5.16
N GLN A 149 -23.19 3.01 -5.82
CA GLN A 149 -23.72 2.11 -6.82
C GLN A 149 -24.47 0.97 -6.13
N VAL A 150 -25.71 0.73 -6.55
CA VAL A 150 -26.48 -0.43 -6.13
C VAL A 150 -25.92 -1.65 -6.86
N PRO A 151 -25.44 -2.69 -6.16
CA PRO A 151 -24.95 -3.90 -6.80
C PRO A 151 -26.11 -4.60 -7.52
N GLN A 152 -25.94 -4.92 -8.80
CA GLN A 152 -26.94 -5.65 -9.56
C GLN A 152 -26.88 -7.15 -9.23
N LEU A 153 -28.02 -7.76 -8.89
CA LEU A 153 -28.13 -9.20 -8.79
C LEU A 153 -27.87 -9.83 -10.17
N LEU A 154 -27.02 -10.86 -10.22
CA LEU A 154 -26.61 -11.61 -11.43
C LEU A 154 -27.76 -12.23 -12.25
N LEU A 155 -29.01 -12.17 -11.77
CA LEU A 155 -30.18 -12.80 -12.38
C LEU A 155 -30.76 -12.06 -13.59
N THR A 156 -30.46 -10.77 -13.80
CA THR A 156 -30.93 -10.02 -14.99
C THR A 156 -30.04 -10.18 -16.22
N PHE A 157 -28.90 -10.88 -16.11
CA PHE A 157 -28.04 -11.22 -17.25
C PHE A 157 -28.49 -12.49 -18.02
N PHE A 158 -29.40 -13.29 -17.45
CA PHE A 158 -29.77 -14.60 -18.00
C PHE A 158 -30.84 -14.58 -19.11
N VAL A 159 -31.45 -13.43 -19.42
CA VAL A 159 -32.49 -13.34 -20.47
C VAL A 159 -31.92 -12.92 -21.84
N VAL A 160 -30.67 -12.44 -21.92
CA VAL A 160 -30.08 -11.98 -23.20
C VAL A 160 -29.11 -12.99 -23.84
N VAL A 161 -28.73 -14.07 -23.13
CA VAL A 161 -27.75 -15.05 -23.64
C VAL A 161 -28.40 -16.32 -24.25
N ASN A 162 -29.71 -16.53 -24.11
CA ASN A 162 -30.39 -17.72 -24.64
C ASN A 162 -31.05 -17.56 -26.04
N CYS A 163 -30.76 -16.48 -26.79
CA CYS A 163 -31.28 -16.30 -28.16
C CYS A 163 -30.24 -16.47 -29.29
N LEU A 164 -29.01 -16.89 -28.98
CA LEU A 164 -27.98 -17.16 -29.98
C LEU A 164 -27.34 -18.52 -29.74
N LEU A 165 -28.07 -19.59 -30.06
CA LEU A 165 -27.56 -20.87 -30.56
C LEU A 165 -28.75 -21.82 -30.74
N PHE A 166 -29.59 -21.59 -31.76
CA PHE A 166 -30.28 -22.63 -32.52
C PHE A 166 -31.00 -21.97 -33.70
N SER A 167 -30.31 -21.90 -34.83
CA SER A 167 -30.97 -21.74 -36.13
C SER A 167 -30.27 -22.65 -37.12
N SER A 168 -30.92 -23.77 -37.43
CA SER A 168 -30.79 -24.38 -38.74
C SER A 168 -32.19 -24.67 -39.28
N ARG A 169 -32.42 -24.14 -40.47
CA ARG A 169 -33.45 -24.45 -41.48
C ARG A 169 -34.80 -23.70 -41.46
N ALA A 170 -34.85 -22.83 -42.46
CA ALA A 170 -35.94 -22.64 -43.43
C ALA A 170 -37.11 -21.74 -42.95
N SER A 171 -37.59 -20.70 -43.64
CA SER A 171 -37.48 -20.31 -45.06
C SER A 171 -37.84 -18.83 -45.23
N ARG A 172 -37.01 -18.13 -46.01
CA ARG A 172 -37.32 -17.24 -47.15
C ARG A 172 -38.52 -16.25 -47.12
N VAL A 173 -38.14 -15.02 -47.54
CA VAL A 173 -38.86 -13.95 -48.27
C VAL A 173 -39.49 -12.86 -47.38
N ASN A 174 -38.85 -11.72 -47.07
CA ASN A 174 -38.41 -10.57 -47.91
C ASN A 174 -39.65 -9.79 -48.44
N LEU A 175 -39.88 -8.51 -48.13
CA LEU A 175 -39.21 -7.37 -48.77
C LEU A 175 -39.76 -6.01 -48.30
N TYR A 176 -38.86 -5.01 -48.39
CA TYR A 176 -39.06 -3.57 -48.58
C TYR A 176 -39.49 -2.70 -47.38
N ALA A 177 -38.87 -1.55 -47.09
CA ALA A 177 -37.74 -0.86 -47.71
C ALA A 177 -37.28 0.33 -46.83
N LYS A 178 -35.97 0.61 -46.88
CA LYS A 178 -35.32 1.96 -46.97
C LYS A 178 -35.60 2.94 -45.82
N ARG A 179 -34.66 3.66 -45.23
CA ARG A 179 -33.35 4.25 -45.61
C ARG A 179 -33.02 5.15 -44.38
N SER A 180 -31.84 5.62 -44.02
CA SER A 180 -30.45 5.45 -44.42
C SER A 180 -29.63 6.30 -43.43
N LEU A 181 -28.44 5.81 -43.03
CA LEU A 181 -27.15 6.54 -43.04
C LEU A 181 -27.06 7.87 -42.23
N LEU A 182 -26.04 8.18 -41.42
CA LEU A 182 -24.63 7.77 -41.40
C LEU A 182 -23.91 8.52 -40.24
N LYS A 183 -22.76 7.98 -39.82
CA LYS A 183 -21.57 8.64 -39.22
C LYS A 183 -21.36 8.66 -37.69
N THR A 184 -20.72 7.58 -37.22
CA THR A 184 -19.38 7.51 -36.57
C THR A 184 -18.94 8.47 -35.43
N VAL A 185 -18.73 7.85 -34.25
CA VAL A 185 -17.54 7.86 -33.33
C VAL A 185 -17.28 9.14 -32.47
N PRO A 186 -16.79 9.06 -31.20
CA PRO A 186 -16.28 7.91 -30.44
C PRO A 186 -17.02 7.55 -29.14
N LEU A 187 -16.99 6.24 -28.83
CA LEU A 187 -17.13 5.73 -27.48
C LEU A 187 -15.96 6.22 -26.63
N TYR A 188 -16.26 6.90 -25.53
CA TYR A 188 -15.35 6.90 -24.39
C TYR A 188 -15.37 5.48 -23.80
N LEU A 189 -14.32 4.71 -24.11
CA LEU A 189 -13.92 3.56 -23.31
C LEU A 189 -13.62 4.07 -21.90
N THR A 190 -14.61 3.97 -21.02
CA THR A 190 -14.37 4.04 -19.59
C THR A 190 -13.74 2.72 -19.20
N GLN A 191 -12.50 2.78 -18.73
CA GLN A 191 -11.81 1.66 -18.09
C GLN A 191 -12.77 1.02 -17.08
N LYS A 192 -13.20 -0.21 -17.36
CA LYS A 192 -13.73 -1.11 -16.34
C LYS A 192 -12.57 -1.39 -15.40
N ARG A 193 -12.51 -0.71 -14.25
CA ARG A 193 -11.83 -1.31 -13.09
C ARG A 193 -12.66 -2.53 -12.72
N ASN A 194 -12.12 -3.71 -12.97
CA ASN A 194 -12.66 -4.94 -12.40
C ASN A 194 -12.69 -4.74 -10.89
N ILE A 195 -13.87 -4.80 -10.30
CA ILE A 195 -14.03 -4.82 -8.85
C ILE A 195 -13.47 -6.17 -8.42
N MET A 196 -12.26 -6.17 -7.88
CA MET A 196 -11.64 -7.37 -7.35
C MET A 196 -12.39 -7.72 -6.06
N GLY A 197 -12.84 -8.96 -5.95
CA GLY A 197 -13.20 -9.56 -4.66
C GLY A 197 -12.01 -10.37 -4.14
N ARG A 198 -12.08 -10.81 -2.89
CA ARG A 198 -11.11 -11.71 -2.27
C ARG A 198 -10.77 -12.90 -3.20
N LEU A 199 -9.51 -13.03 -3.63
CA LEU A 199 -9.10 -14.03 -4.63
C LEU A 199 -9.02 -15.46 -4.07
N GLY A 200 -8.49 -15.60 -2.85
CA GLY A 200 -8.33 -16.88 -2.16
C GLY A 200 -8.95 -16.86 -0.76
N LYS A 201 -9.26 -18.04 -0.21
CA LYS A 201 -9.84 -18.14 1.14
C LYS A 201 -8.85 -17.62 2.21
N VAL A 202 -7.59 -18.05 2.11
CA VAL A 202 -6.54 -17.70 3.07
C VAL A 202 -5.97 -16.30 2.82
N ASP A 203 -5.72 -15.96 1.56
CA ASP A 203 -5.06 -14.71 1.16
C ASP A 203 -5.90 -14.00 0.09
N PRO A 204 -6.35 -12.75 0.33
CA PRO A 204 -7.11 -11.99 -0.66
C PRO A 204 -6.30 -11.63 -1.91
N SER A 205 -4.98 -11.68 -1.87
CA SER A 205 -4.09 -11.24 -2.95
C SER A 205 -3.43 -12.38 -3.73
N SER A 206 -3.83 -13.63 -3.50
CA SER A 206 -3.31 -14.82 -4.18
C SER A 206 -4.44 -15.73 -4.66
N TYR A 207 -4.27 -16.31 -5.86
CA TYR A 207 -5.16 -17.35 -6.39
C TYR A 207 -4.87 -18.74 -5.80
N SER A 208 -3.70 -18.89 -5.18
CA SER A 208 -3.21 -20.15 -4.66
C SER A 208 -4.08 -20.66 -3.51
N GLN A 209 -4.14 -21.98 -3.37
CA GLN A 209 -4.98 -22.69 -2.39
C GLN A 209 -4.12 -23.44 -1.38
N PRO A 210 -3.43 -22.74 -0.46
CA PRO A 210 -2.53 -23.35 0.52
C PRO A 210 -3.24 -24.34 1.46
N GLU A 211 -4.56 -24.26 1.60
CA GLU A 211 -5.36 -25.25 2.33
C GLU A 211 -5.47 -26.60 1.63
N SER A 212 -5.30 -26.64 0.30
CA SER A 212 -5.44 -27.84 -0.54
C SER A 212 -4.11 -28.45 -0.94
N ILE A 213 -3.10 -27.61 -1.18
CA ILE A 213 -1.75 -28.02 -1.62
C ILE A 213 -0.72 -26.99 -1.17
N THR A 214 0.46 -27.43 -0.75
CA THR A 214 1.54 -26.55 -0.28
C THR A 214 2.89 -26.86 -0.93
N THR A 215 3.63 -25.84 -1.37
CA THR A 215 5.03 -26.00 -1.81
C THR A 215 5.93 -26.25 -0.60
N LEU A 216 6.72 -27.32 -0.65
CA LEU A 216 7.73 -27.66 0.36
C LEU A 216 9.14 -27.23 -0.06
N HIS A 217 9.44 -27.37 -1.35
CA HIS A 217 10.75 -27.08 -1.91
C HIS A 217 10.65 -26.64 -3.38
N SER A 218 11.57 -25.77 -3.81
CA SER A 218 11.68 -25.32 -5.20
C SER A 218 13.12 -25.46 -5.69
N ALA A 219 13.33 -26.20 -6.78
CA ALA A 219 14.62 -26.25 -7.47
C ALA A 219 14.58 -25.36 -8.72
N LEU A 220 15.35 -24.27 -8.69
CA LEU A 220 15.42 -23.27 -9.74
C LEU A 220 16.62 -23.52 -10.66
N ARG A 221 16.42 -23.39 -11.96
CA ARG A 221 17.48 -23.41 -12.97
C ARG A 221 17.24 -22.23 -13.90
N TRP A 222 18.09 -21.21 -13.82
CA TRP A 222 17.92 -19.95 -14.56
C TRP A 222 19.14 -19.61 -15.39
N GLN A 223 18.87 -19.15 -16.60
CA GLN A 223 19.81 -18.44 -17.45
C GLN A 223 19.42 -16.97 -17.50
N VAL A 224 20.39 -16.09 -17.24
CA VAL A 224 20.19 -14.65 -17.20
C VAL A 224 20.55 -14.06 -18.56
N ASP A 225 19.56 -13.50 -19.26
CA ASP A 225 19.73 -12.87 -20.56
C ASP A 225 19.62 -11.35 -20.42
N PHE A 226 20.76 -10.69 -20.17
CA PHE A 226 20.86 -9.23 -20.11
C PHE A 226 20.53 -8.55 -21.44
N LYS A 227 20.73 -9.22 -22.58
CA LYS A 227 20.48 -8.63 -23.90
C LYS A 227 18.99 -8.46 -24.15
N ASN A 228 18.19 -9.45 -23.76
CA ASN A 228 16.74 -9.43 -23.92
C ASN A 228 16.00 -9.11 -22.61
N THR A 229 16.72 -8.78 -21.53
CA THR A 229 16.19 -8.42 -20.21
C THR A 229 15.20 -9.45 -19.67
N LYS A 230 15.60 -10.73 -19.63
CA LYS A 230 14.74 -11.81 -19.14
C LYS A 230 15.52 -12.91 -18.43
N LEU A 231 14.82 -13.63 -17.56
CA LEU A 231 15.23 -14.93 -17.04
C LEU A 231 14.54 -16.02 -17.86
N VAL A 232 15.32 -17.00 -18.30
CA VAL A 232 14.81 -18.19 -19.02
C VAL A 232 15.22 -19.42 -18.23
N GLY A 233 14.31 -20.36 -18.04
CA GLY A 233 14.66 -21.60 -17.37
C GLY A 233 13.48 -22.36 -16.83
N SER A 234 13.65 -22.98 -15.66
CA SER A 234 12.64 -23.83 -15.06
C SER A 234 12.61 -23.73 -13.55
N VAL A 235 11.45 -24.06 -12.99
CA VAL A 235 11.25 -24.35 -11.57
C VAL A 235 10.70 -25.77 -11.43
N THR A 236 11.29 -26.56 -10.54
CA THR A 236 10.71 -27.84 -10.11
C THR A 236 10.22 -27.70 -8.67
N HIS A 237 8.90 -27.68 -8.50
CA HIS A 237 8.25 -27.62 -7.20
C HIS A 237 8.04 -29.02 -6.65
N LYS A 238 8.41 -29.22 -5.39
CA LYS A 238 7.93 -30.31 -4.55
C LYS A 238 6.72 -29.84 -3.77
N PHE A 239 5.55 -30.29 -4.17
CA PHE A 239 4.30 -30.01 -3.47
C PHE A 239 3.96 -31.13 -2.48
N ASN A 240 3.18 -30.78 -1.46
CA ASN A 240 2.44 -31.69 -0.59
C ASN A 240 0.94 -31.44 -0.79
N VAL A 241 0.27 -32.41 -1.41
CA VAL A 241 -1.18 -32.42 -1.64
C VAL A 241 -1.89 -32.84 -0.34
N LEU A 242 -2.79 -31.99 0.15
CA LEU A 242 -3.49 -32.18 1.42
C LEU A 242 -4.89 -32.80 1.23
N GLU A 243 -5.53 -32.52 0.09
CA GLU A 243 -6.89 -32.97 -0.22
C GLU A 243 -6.92 -34.21 -1.13
N LYS A 244 -8.01 -34.97 -1.04
CA LYS A 244 -8.26 -36.12 -1.92
C LYS A 244 -8.84 -35.64 -3.25
N ASN A 245 -8.39 -36.26 -4.36
CA ASN A 245 -8.88 -35.98 -5.71
C ASN A 245 -8.69 -34.52 -6.14
N LEU A 246 -7.54 -33.93 -5.82
CA LEU A 246 -7.22 -32.58 -6.27
C LEU A 246 -7.16 -32.53 -7.80
N ALA A 247 -8.03 -31.73 -8.41
CA ALA A 247 -8.18 -31.69 -9.87
C ALA A 247 -7.12 -30.84 -10.58
N ALA A 248 -6.58 -29.82 -9.90
CA ALA A 248 -5.58 -28.93 -10.48
C ALA A 248 -4.73 -28.26 -9.40
N ILE A 249 -3.52 -27.85 -9.78
CA ILE A 249 -2.68 -26.93 -9.01
C ILE A 249 -2.96 -25.52 -9.51
N ILE A 250 -3.20 -24.60 -8.57
CA ILE A 250 -3.40 -23.19 -8.85
C ILE A 250 -2.19 -22.41 -8.35
N LEU A 251 -1.54 -21.68 -9.26
CA LEU A 251 -0.36 -20.85 -8.99
C LEU A 251 -0.61 -19.40 -9.44
N ASP A 252 0.13 -18.48 -8.85
CA ASP A 252 0.16 -17.07 -9.23
C ASP A 252 1.23 -16.84 -10.30
N VAL A 253 0.88 -16.09 -11.36
CA VAL A 253 1.81 -15.64 -12.39
C VAL A 253 1.53 -14.18 -12.77
N ARG A 254 2.54 -13.43 -13.21
CA ARG A 254 2.36 -12.09 -13.80
C ARG A 254 3.40 -11.87 -14.89
N ASP A 255 2.94 -11.64 -16.11
CA ASP A 255 3.82 -11.39 -17.27
C ASP A 255 4.90 -12.48 -17.46
N ILE A 256 4.53 -13.74 -17.22
CA ILE A 256 5.38 -14.92 -17.46
C ILE A 256 4.81 -15.71 -18.63
N LYS A 257 5.70 -16.20 -19.49
CA LYS A 257 5.34 -17.15 -20.55
C LYS A 257 5.75 -18.56 -20.16
N ILE A 258 4.77 -19.45 -20.04
CA ILE A 258 4.98 -20.88 -19.79
C ILE A 258 5.23 -21.58 -21.13
N THR A 259 6.25 -22.42 -21.20
CA THR A 259 6.59 -23.20 -22.40
C THR A 259 6.29 -24.69 -22.22
N ASN A 260 6.43 -25.22 -21.01
CA ASN A 260 6.13 -26.61 -20.68
C ASN A 260 5.76 -26.75 -19.20
N ALA A 261 4.91 -27.72 -18.89
CA ALA A 261 4.59 -28.11 -17.52
C ALA A 261 4.42 -29.63 -17.47
N GLU A 262 5.09 -30.29 -16.52
CA GLU A 262 5.11 -31.75 -16.43
C GLU A 262 5.18 -32.22 -14.98
N LEU A 263 4.49 -33.33 -14.72
CA LEU A 263 4.60 -34.10 -13.49
C LEU A 263 5.77 -35.08 -13.61
N ILE A 264 6.73 -34.99 -12.69
CA ILE A 264 7.87 -35.89 -12.59
C ILE A 264 7.48 -37.09 -11.71
N CYS A 265 7.48 -38.28 -12.30
CA CYS A 265 7.36 -39.56 -11.62
C CYS A 265 8.67 -40.36 -11.75
N ASP A 266 8.93 -41.31 -10.85
CA ASP A 266 10.21 -42.05 -10.76
C ASP A 266 10.75 -42.61 -12.10
N LYS A 267 9.89 -42.92 -13.06
CA LYS A 267 10.27 -43.51 -14.36
C LYS A 267 9.69 -42.78 -15.58
N SER A 268 8.97 -41.67 -15.40
CA SER A 268 8.27 -41.00 -16.51
C SER A 268 7.94 -39.55 -16.20
N HIS A 269 7.87 -38.73 -17.24
CA HIS A 269 7.38 -37.36 -17.18
C HIS A 269 6.00 -37.33 -17.83
N ILE A 270 4.99 -36.83 -17.11
CA ILE A 270 3.62 -36.75 -17.61
C ILE A 270 3.33 -35.28 -17.92
N PRO A 271 3.15 -34.90 -19.20
CA PRO A 271 2.78 -33.54 -19.57
C PRO A 271 1.47 -33.12 -18.89
N LEU A 272 1.42 -31.89 -18.39
CA LEU A 272 0.24 -31.30 -17.78
C LEU A 272 -0.35 -30.25 -18.72
N ASN A 273 -1.67 -30.28 -18.89
CA ASN A 273 -2.37 -29.17 -19.51
C ASN A 273 -2.25 -27.96 -18.58
N HIS A 274 -1.98 -26.79 -19.17
CA HIS A 274 -1.87 -25.56 -18.43
C HIS A 274 -2.68 -24.43 -19.08
N PHE A 275 -3.30 -23.60 -18.24
CA PHE A 275 -4.13 -22.47 -18.67
C PHE A 275 -3.81 -21.24 -17.82
N ILE A 276 -3.65 -20.10 -18.47
CA ILE A 276 -3.46 -18.80 -17.82
C ILE A 276 -4.74 -17.99 -18.01
N SER A 277 -5.33 -17.50 -16.92
CA SER A 277 -6.53 -16.65 -16.98
C SER A 277 -6.24 -15.27 -17.55
N GLU A 278 -7.29 -14.47 -17.75
CA GLU A 278 -7.11 -13.02 -17.87
C GLU A 278 -6.39 -12.47 -16.63
N SER A 279 -5.53 -11.48 -16.85
CA SER A 279 -4.76 -10.81 -15.80
C SER A 279 -5.61 -9.74 -15.11
N ILE A 280 -5.46 -9.62 -13.79
CA ILE A 280 -5.95 -8.47 -13.02
C ILE A 280 -4.79 -7.50 -12.86
N ASP A 281 -5.04 -6.22 -13.18
CA ASP A 281 -4.07 -5.13 -13.00
C ASP A 281 -3.47 -5.15 -11.58
N ASP A 282 -2.15 -4.92 -11.49
CA ASP A 282 -1.37 -4.90 -10.25
C ASP A 282 -1.37 -6.22 -9.43
N ILE A 283 -2.02 -7.30 -9.91
CA ILE A 283 -2.14 -8.60 -9.25
C ILE A 283 -1.57 -9.74 -10.10
N GLY A 284 -1.87 -9.78 -11.40
CA GLY A 284 -1.48 -10.85 -12.31
C GLY A 284 -2.62 -11.82 -12.64
N ALA A 285 -2.24 -12.98 -13.17
CA ALA A 285 -3.14 -14.01 -13.66
C ALA A 285 -3.00 -15.31 -12.86
N LYS A 286 -4.01 -16.16 -12.99
CA LYS A 286 -4.06 -17.50 -12.41
C LYS A 286 -3.52 -18.52 -13.41
N LEU A 287 -2.46 -19.24 -13.02
CA LEU A 287 -1.99 -20.43 -13.74
C LEU A 287 -2.67 -21.67 -13.15
N THR A 288 -3.36 -22.42 -14.00
CA THR A 288 -4.01 -23.70 -13.66
C THR A 288 -3.23 -24.83 -14.32
N LEU A 289 -2.75 -25.79 -13.54
CA LEU A 289 -2.13 -27.03 -14.02
C LEU A 289 -3.06 -28.21 -13.73
N GLU A 290 -3.64 -28.82 -14.75
CA GLU A 290 -4.58 -29.93 -14.57
C GLU A 290 -3.84 -31.19 -14.11
N LEU A 291 -4.31 -31.78 -13.01
CA LEU A 291 -3.76 -33.01 -12.46
C LEU A 291 -4.51 -34.25 -12.99
N PRO A 292 -3.84 -35.40 -13.09
CA PRO A 292 -4.51 -36.66 -13.41
C PRO A 292 -5.64 -36.98 -12.43
N GLN A 293 -6.72 -37.56 -12.94
CA GLN A 293 -7.88 -37.94 -12.12
C GLN A 293 -7.45 -38.92 -11.01
N GLY A 294 -7.95 -38.68 -9.80
CA GLY A 294 -7.64 -39.53 -8.64
C GLY A 294 -6.31 -39.21 -7.96
N THR A 295 -5.71 -38.03 -8.23
CA THR A 295 -4.52 -37.57 -7.50
C THR A 295 -4.79 -37.58 -5.99
N ALA A 296 -4.04 -38.43 -5.28
CA ALA A 296 -4.18 -38.67 -3.86
C ALA A 296 -3.31 -37.70 -3.04
N PRO A 297 -3.60 -37.54 -1.72
CA PRO A 297 -2.73 -36.80 -0.82
C PRO A 297 -1.30 -37.36 -0.82
N GLY A 298 -0.31 -36.47 -0.69
CA GLY A 298 1.11 -36.84 -0.67
C GLY A 298 1.99 -35.93 -1.52
N ASN A 299 3.23 -36.35 -1.70
CA ASN A 299 4.23 -35.54 -2.40
C ASN A 299 4.08 -35.63 -3.93
N LEU A 300 4.22 -34.50 -4.60
CA LEU A 300 4.18 -34.36 -6.05
C LEU A 300 5.36 -33.51 -6.51
N LEU A 301 6.01 -33.89 -7.62
CA LEU A 301 7.06 -33.10 -8.25
C LEU A 301 6.57 -32.53 -9.58
N VAL A 302 6.52 -31.22 -9.72
CA VAL A 302 6.07 -30.58 -10.96
C VAL A 302 7.14 -29.64 -11.46
N ARG A 303 7.58 -29.87 -12.70
CA ARG A 303 8.49 -28.98 -13.41
C ARG A 303 7.70 -28.07 -14.33
N ILE A 304 8.07 -26.79 -14.33
CA ILE A 304 7.50 -25.76 -15.18
C ILE A 304 8.67 -25.04 -15.86
N ASP A 305 8.71 -25.10 -17.18
CA ASP A 305 9.66 -24.34 -18.00
C ASP A 305 9.00 -23.02 -18.44
N TYR A 306 9.72 -21.91 -18.31
CA TYR A 306 9.15 -20.58 -18.53
C TYR A 306 10.21 -19.51 -18.85
N GLU A 307 9.75 -18.35 -19.30
CA GLU A 307 10.54 -17.13 -19.41
C GLU A 307 9.81 -15.92 -18.81
N THR A 308 10.55 -15.02 -18.17
CA THR A 308 10.01 -13.76 -17.63
C THR A 308 9.86 -12.72 -18.74
N SER A 309 8.94 -11.77 -18.55
CA SER A 309 8.87 -10.56 -19.37
C SER A 309 9.98 -9.56 -19.01
N SER A 310 10.37 -8.71 -19.95
CA SER A 310 11.20 -7.52 -19.69
C SER A 310 10.49 -6.49 -18.79
N ALA A 311 9.16 -6.58 -18.69
CA ALA A 311 8.33 -5.78 -17.81
C ALA A 311 8.00 -6.50 -16.48
N ALA A 312 8.71 -7.59 -16.14
CA ALA A 312 8.49 -8.32 -14.90
C ALA A 312 8.60 -7.38 -13.68
N SER A 313 7.47 -7.18 -12.98
CA SER A 313 7.37 -6.18 -11.90
C SER A 313 8.35 -6.41 -10.74
N GLY A 314 8.79 -7.65 -10.53
CA GLY A 314 9.72 -8.04 -9.48
C GLY A 314 11.19 -7.99 -9.89
N LEU A 315 11.52 -7.59 -11.12
CA LEU A 315 12.89 -7.46 -11.61
C LEU A 315 13.18 -6.04 -12.09
N GLN A 316 14.34 -5.51 -11.71
CA GLN A 316 14.90 -4.30 -12.28
C GLN A 316 16.14 -4.66 -13.08
N TRP A 317 16.15 -4.26 -14.36
CA TRP A 317 17.31 -4.36 -15.24
C TRP A 317 17.93 -2.97 -15.41
N LEU A 318 19.24 -2.87 -15.26
CA LEU A 318 20.00 -1.64 -15.40
C LEU A 318 21.05 -1.80 -16.49
N THR A 319 21.10 -0.82 -17.40
CA THR A 319 22.17 -0.70 -18.38
C THR A 319 23.48 -0.32 -17.69
N PRO A 320 24.65 -0.53 -18.35
CA PRO A 320 25.93 -0.08 -17.81
C PRO A 320 25.91 1.36 -17.30
N GLU A 321 25.32 2.29 -18.04
CA GLU A 321 25.28 3.73 -17.72
C GLU A 321 24.51 4.04 -16.44
N GLN A 322 23.60 3.15 -16.02
CA GLN A 322 22.80 3.28 -14.80
C GLN A 322 23.53 2.75 -13.55
N THR A 323 24.60 1.96 -13.73
CA THR A 323 25.43 1.45 -12.62
C THR A 323 26.44 2.48 -12.15
N LEU A 324 27.06 2.28 -10.98
CA LEU A 324 28.15 3.14 -10.52
C LEU A 324 29.38 3.01 -11.43
N GLY A 325 29.74 1.78 -11.81
CA GLY A 325 30.93 1.46 -12.60
C GLY A 325 30.86 1.82 -14.09
N LYS A 326 29.67 2.19 -14.61
CA LYS A 326 29.42 2.64 -16.00
C LYS A 326 29.82 1.66 -17.11
N THR A 327 30.19 0.43 -16.77
CA THR A 327 30.85 -0.52 -17.68
C THR A 327 30.12 -1.85 -17.83
N HIS A 328 29.37 -2.27 -16.81
CA HIS A 328 28.71 -3.57 -16.79
C HIS A 328 27.24 -3.39 -16.39
N PRO A 329 26.31 -4.21 -16.91
CA PRO A 329 24.91 -4.14 -16.51
C PRO A 329 24.72 -4.66 -15.08
N TYR A 330 23.54 -4.39 -14.53
CA TYR A 330 23.13 -4.88 -13.21
C TYR A 330 21.67 -5.34 -13.28
N MET A 331 21.32 -6.42 -12.58
CA MET A 331 19.94 -6.83 -12.37
C MET A 331 19.71 -7.17 -10.91
N PHE A 332 18.54 -6.81 -10.38
CA PHE A 332 18.11 -7.26 -9.06
C PHE A 332 16.61 -7.51 -9.00
N SER A 333 16.20 -8.32 -8.04
CA SER A 333 14.79 -8.55 -7.72
C SER A 333 14.31 -7.77 -6.52
N GLN A 334 12.99 -7.60 -6.45
CA GLN A 334 12.27 -7.20 -5.24
C GLN A 334 10.89 -7.87 -5.29
N CYS A 335 10.69 -8.87 -4.43
CA CYS A 335 9.51 -9.74 -4.50
C CYS A 335 8.36 -9.31 -3.58
N GLN A 336 8.64 -8.58 -2.49
CA GLN A 336 7.61 -8.06 -1.59
C GLN A 336 6.82 -6.92 -2.27
N ALA A 337 5.49 -6.93 -2.26
CA ALA A 337 4.62 -7.90 -1.58
C ALA A 337 4.34 -9.19 -2.37
N ILE A 338 3.97 -9.04 -3.64
CA ILE A 338 3.40 -10.11 -4.48
C ILE A 338 4.00 -10.10 -5.89
N HIS A 339 5.31 -9.92 -5.97
CA HIS A 339 6.05 -9.84 -7.23
C HIS A 339 6.87 -11.08 -7.54
N ALA A 340 6.99 -12.06 -6.62
CA ALA A 340 7.64 -13.33 -6.92
C ALA A 340 6.94 -14.04 -8.09
N ARG A 341 5.62 -13.92 -8.21
CA ARG A 341 4.82 -14.39 -9.36
C ARG A 341 5.22 -13.81 -10.73
N SER A 342 6.01 -12.73 -10.77
CA SER A 342 6.58 -12.19 -12.02
C SER A 342 7.98 -12.73 -12.35
N ILE A 343 8.58 -13.49 -11.44
CA ILE A 343 9.90 -14.11 -11.56
C ILE A 343 9.80 -15.63 -11.69
N LEU A 344 8.84 -16.27 -11.02
CA LEU A 344 8.54 -17.68 -11.14
C LEU A 344 7.05 -17.97 -10.95
N PRO A 345 6.48 -19.00 -11.60
CA PRO A 345 5.17 -19.53 -11.25
C PRO A 345 5.23 -20.16 -9.86
N CYS A 346 4.48 -19.64 -8.89
CA CYS A 346 4.55 -20.10 -7.50
C CYS A 346 3.27 -19.83 -6.71
N GLN A 347 3.18 -20.40 -5.50
CA GLN A 347 2.20 -19.97 -4.52
C GLN A 347 2.68 -18.67 -3.86
N ASP A 348 2.35 -17.53 -4.48
CA ASP A 348 2.87 -16.22 -4.09
C ASP A 348 2.02 -15.60 -2.97
N THR A 349 2.06 -16.27 -1.82
CA THR A 349 1.39 -15.91 -0.57
C THR A 349 2.35 -16.20 0.60
N PRO A 350 2.41 -15.33 1.62
CA PRO A 350 3.25 -15.59 2.78
C PRO A 350 2.69 -16.73 3.67
N ALA A 351 1.48 -17.23 3.39
CA ALA A 351 0.93 -18.43 4.02
C ALA A 351 1.72 -19.73 3.70
N VAL A 352 2.50 -19.75 2.62
CA VAL A 352 3.30 -20.90 2.21
C VAL A 352 4.78 -20.58 2.42
N LYS A 353 5.50 -21.47 3.09
CA LYS A 353 6.96 -21.41 3.20
C LYS A 353 7.60 -22.61 2.55
N PHE A 354 8.67 -22.39 1.78
CA PHE A 354 9.41 -23.44 1.10
C PHE A 354 10.92 -23.19 1.20
N THR A 355 11.68 -24.28 1.16
CA THR A 355 13.14 -24.22 0.96
C THR A 355 13.45 -24.11 -0.53
N TYR A 356 14.63 -23.64 -0.92
CA TYR A 356 14.98 -23.65 -2.35
C TYR A 356 16.45 -23.93 -2.59
N GLU A 357 16.72 -24.50 -3.76
CA GLU A 357 18.04 -24.49 -4.38
C GLU A 357 17.95 -23.77 -5.72
N ALA A 358 19.02 -23.11 -6.13
CA ALA A 358 19.07 -22.42 -7.40
C ALA A 358 20.40 -22.70 -8.11
N THR A 359 20.35 -22.88 -9.42
CA THR A 359 21.51 -22.79 -10.32
C THR A 359 21.27 -21.62 -11.26
N VAL A 360 22.17 -20.65 -11.24
CA VAL A 360 22.06 -19.41 -12.02
C VAL A 360 23.25 -19.32 -12.95
N GLU A 361 22.98 -19.40 -14.25
CA GLU A 361 23.93 -19.10 -15.31
C GLU A 361 23.93 -17.59 -15.59
N HIS A 362 25.10 -16.97 -15.53
CA HIS A 362 25.29 -15.53 -15.68
C HIS A 362 26.61 -15.23 -16.41
N PRO A 363 26.81 -14.01 -16.95
CA PRO A 363 28.11 -13.63 -17.51
C PRO A 363 29.25 -13.84 -16.50
N SER A 364 30.37 -14.40 -16.97
CA SER A 364 31.47 -14.89 -16.11
C SER A 364 32.24 -13.78 -15.38
N ASP A 365 32.13 -12.55 -15.84
CA ASP A 365 32.71 -11.34 -15.28
C ASP A 365 31.84 -10.68 -14.19
N LEU A 366 30.59 -11.14 -14.05
CA LEU A 366 29.63 -10.70 -13.03
C LEU A 366 29.53 -11.71 -11.88
N THR A 367 29.04 -11.23 -10.74
CA THR A 367 28.76 -12.04 -9.56
C THR A 367 27.26 -12.12 -9.37
N ALA A 368 26.72 -13.35 -9.25
CA ALA A 368 25.36 -13.58 -8.78
C ALA A 368 25.34 -13.78 -7.25
N LEU A 369 24.36 -13.17 -6.60
CA LEU A 369 24.02 -13.35 -5.19
C LEU A 369 22.52 -13.59 -5.07
N MET A 370 22.10 -14.34 -4.06
CA MET A 370 20.69 -14.61 -3.75
C MET A 370 20.44 -14.51 -2.25
N GLY A 371 19.16 -14.46 -1.85
CA GLY A 371 18.73 -14.64 -0.46
C GLY A 371 18.93 -16.08 0.04
N ALA A 372 20.14 -16.60 -0.09
CA ALA A 372 20.58 -17.98 0.12
C ALA A 372 22.10 -18.06 0.28
N LEU A 373 22.59 -19.16 0.85
CA LEU A 373 24.02 -19.45 0.90
C LEU A 373 24.53 -19.95 -0.45
N ILE A 374 25.75 -19.55 -0.81
CA ILE A 374 26.44 -20.08 -1.99
C ILE A 374 26.90 -21.51 -1.68
N ASP A 375 26.46 -22.49 -2.48
CA ASP A 375 26.91 -23.88 -2.40
C ASP A 375 28.18 -24.09 -3.23
N LYS A 376 28.16 -23.63 -4.49
CA LYS A 376 29.31 -23.67 -5.40
C LYS A 376 29.33 -22.45 -6.31
N ARG A 377 30.50 -21.88 -6.51
CA ARG A 377 30.75 -20.78 -7.45
C ARG A 377 31.70 -21.27 -8.55
N GLY A 378 31.24 -21.23 -9.80
CA GLY A 378 32.02 -21.53 -11.00
C GLY A 378 32.05 -20.35 -11.97
N PRO A 379 32.90 -20.40 -13.01
CA PRO A 379 32.90 -19.38 -14.06
C PRO A 379 31.54 -19.33 -14.78
N GLY A 380 30.81 -18.22 -14.64
CA GLY A 380 29.52 -17.99 -15.28
C GLY A 380 28.35 -18.85 -14.77
N CYS A 381 28.52 -19.55 -13.65
CA CYS A 381 27.47 -20.34 -13.03
C CYS A 381 27.65 -20.40 -11.52
N THR A 382 26.63 -20.02 -10.77
CA THR A 382 26.62 -20.08 -9.29
C THR A 382 25.42 -20.88 -8.81
N THR A 383 25.65 -21.73 -7.81
CA THR A 383 24.62 -22.54 -7.16
C THR A 383 24.40 -22.08 -5.73
N PHE A 384 23.14 -22.08 -5.30
CA PHE A 384 22.70 -21.56 -4.01
C PHE A 384 21.80 -22.55 -3.28
N LYS A 385 21.80 -22.49 -1.95
CA LYS A 385 20.92 -23.27 -1.06
C LYS A 385 20.33 -22.37 0.03
N GLN A 386 19.01 -22.37 0.11
CA GLN A 386 18.24 -21.85 1.23
C GLN A 386 17.56 -23.00 1.94
N GLU A 387 18.18 -23.44 3.04
CA GLU A 387 17.73 -24.60 3.81
C GLU A 387 16.65 -24.25 4.84
N VAL A 388 16.50 -22.96 5.19
CA VAL A 388 15.43 -22.49 6.06
C VAL A 388 14.20 -22.20 5.21
N PRO A 389 12.99 -22.72 5.54
CA PRO A 389 11.79 -22.42 4.78
C PRO A 389 11.42 -20.94 4.83
N ILE A 390 11.16 -20.34 3.66
CA ILE A 390 10.83 -18.92 3.51
C ILE A 390 9.54 -18.74 2.68
N PRO A 391 8.77 -17.67 2.92
CA PRO A 391 7.71 -17.24 2.00
C PRO A 391 8.28 -16.75 0.66
N ALA A 392 7.45 -16.82 -0.40
CA ALA A 392 7.87 -16.48 -1.76
C ALA A 392 8.45 -15.07 -1.91
N TYR A 393 7.93 -14.10 -1.14
CA TYR A 393 8.38 -12.70 -1.20
C TYR A 393 9.83 -12.48 -0.75
N LEU A 394 10.44 -13.46 -0.07
CA LEU A 394 11.85 -13.41 0.38
C LEU A 394 12.82 -14.06 -0.62
N LEU A 395 12.32 -14.60 -1.74
CA LEU A 395 13.20 -14.99 -2.83
C LEU A 395 13.85 -13.75 -3.42
N ALA A 396 15.18 -13.72 -3.44
CA ALA A 396 15.93 -12.59 -3.96
C ALA A 396 17.11 -13.03 -4.83
N ILE A 397 17.42 -12.22 -5.83
CA ILE A 397 18.57 -12.36 -6.70
C ILE A 397 19.13 -10.98 -7.07
N ALA A 398 20.45 -10.86 -7.12
CA ALA A 398 21.16 -9.72 -7.69
C ALA A 398 22.37 -10.19 -8.48
N ILE A 399 22.61 -9.56 -9.63
CA ILE A 399 23.71 -9.88 -10.54
C ILE A 399 24.34 -8.59 -11.04
N GLY A 400 25.64 -8.43 -10.80
CA GLY A 400 26.38 -7.26 -11.25
C GLY A 400 27.87 -7.39 -10.99
N LYS A 401 28.63 -6.30 -11.22
CA LYS A 401 30.06 -6.24 -10.92
C LYS A 401 30.29 -5.97 -9.43
N LEU A 402 30.06 -7.00 -8.62
CA LEU A 402 30.08 -6.92 -7.16
C LEU A 402 31.40 -7.41 -6.57
N VAL A 403 31.84 -6.73 -5.52
CA VAL A 403 32.95 -7.11 -4.65
C VAL A 403 32.47 -7.11 -3.20
N SER A 404 33.24 -7.73 -2.29
CA SER A 404 32.88 -7.80 -0.87
C SER A 404 34.00 -7.42 0.08
N LYS A 405 33.58 -7.03 1.29
CA LYS A 405 34.44 -6.87 2.48
C LYS A 405 33.75 -7.43 3.72
N PRO A 406 34.52 -7.96 4.70
CA PRO A 406 33.94 -8.45 5.94
C PRO A 406 33.43 -7.32 6.84
N LEU A 407 32.28 -7.51 7.46
CA LEU A 407 31.74 -6.70 8.56
C LEU A 407 31.84 -7.43 9.93
N GLY A 408 32.31 -8.67 9.91
CA GLY A 408 32.58 -9.48 11.09
C GLY A 408 32.62 -10.97 10.76
N PRO A 409 32.48 -11.86 11.76
CA PRO A 409 32.75 -13.29 11.59
C PRO A 409 31.77 -14.03 10.69
N GLN A 410 30.54 -13.52 10.55
CA GLN A 410 29.46 -14.16 9.78
C GLN A 410 28.71 -13.16 8.87
N SER A 411 29.38 -12.06 8.53
CA SER A 411 28.77 -10.95 7.78
C SER A 411 29.78 -10.30 6.84
N ASN A 412 29.37 -10.09 5.59
CA ASN A 412 30.06 -9.29 4.60
C ASN A 412 29.14 -8.18 4.08
N VAL A 413 29.74 -7.10 3.62
CA VAL A 413 29.08 -6.14 2.74
C VAL A 413 29.51 -6.38 1.30
N TRP A 414 28.55 -6.35 0.39
CA TRP A 414 28.71 -6.42 -1.05
C TRP A 414 28.30 -5.10 -1.69
N ALA A 415 29.07 -4.63 -2.67
CA ALA A 415 28.75 -3.43 -3.42
C ALA A 415 29.52 -3.40 -4.75
N GLU A 416 29.25 -2.40 -5.58
CA GLU A 416 30.15 -2.03 -6.68
C GLU A 416 31.48 -1.47 -6.12
N GLN A 417 32.58 -1.74 -6.81
CA GLN A 417 33.95 -1.46 -6.35
C GLN A 417 34.18 -0.01 -5.85
N GLY A 418 33.49 0.97 -6.44
CA GLY A 418 33.71 2.39 -6.14
C GLY A 418 33.25 2.85 -4.75
N ILE A 419 32.42 2.07 -4.05
CA ILE A 419 31.86 2.43 -2.73
C ILE A 419 32.14 1.40 -1.64
N ILE A 420 32.82 0.29 -1.93
CA ILE A 420 32.95 -0.84 -0.98
C ILE A 420 33.62 -0.45 0.35
N ASP A 421 34.57 0.49 0.32
CA ASP A 421 35.27 0.96 1.52
C ASP A 421 34.36 1.80 2.41
N GLU A 422 33.59 2.72 1.80
CA GLU A 422 32.58 3.53 2.50
C GLU A 422 31.50 2.64 3.10
N CYS A 423 31.05 1.62 2.36
CA CYS A 423 30.07 0.65 2.85
C CYS A 423 30.58 -0.14 4.05
N ALA A 424 31.84 -0.60 4.01
CA ALA A 424 32.43 -1.35 5.12
C ALA A 424 32.58 -0.51 6.40
N GLU A 425 32.91 0.78 6.25
CA GLU A 425 32.97 1.69 7.40
C GLU A 425 31.57 2.00 7.94
N GLU A 426 30.61 2.35 7.09
CA GLU A 426 29.24 2.74 7.47
C GLU A 426 28.55 1.62 8.25
N PHE A 427 28.71 0.37 7.81
CA PHE A 427 28.03 -0.80 8.38
C PHE A 427 28.91 -1.64 9.31
N SER A 428 30.03 -1.09 9.78
CA SER A 428 30.97 -1.78 10.69
C SER A 428 30.34 -2.28 12.00
N GLN A 429 29.17 -1.75 12.40
CA GLN A 429 28.45 -2.14 13.62
C GLN A 429 27.46 -3.30 13.44
N THR A 430 27.32 -3.85 12.23
CA THR A 430 26.35 -4.92 11.92
C THR A 430 26.49 -6.13 12.85
N SER A 431 27.72 -6.56 13.17
CA SER A 431 27.93 -7.72 14.05
C SER A 431 27.46 -7.48 15.49
N GLU A 432 27.60 -6.25 15.98
CA GLU A 432 27.12 -5.85 17.31
C GLU A 432 25.59 -5.77 17.34
N MET A 433 24.98 -5.19 16.30
CA MET A 433 23.52 -5.15 16.14
C MET A 433 22.94 -6.56 16.08
N LEU A 434 23.56 -7.48 15.33
CA LEU A 434 23.11 -8.86 15.19
C LEU A 434 23.18 -9.63 16.51
N LYS A 435 24.25 -9.44 17.27
CA LYS A 435 24.39 -10.00 18.62
C LYS A 435 23.30 -9.46 19.54
N THR A 436 23.10 -8.15 19.55
CA THR A 436 22.08 -7.48 20.37
C THR A 436 20.66 -7.97 20.04
N ALA A 437 20.35 -8.12 18.75
CA ALA A 437 19.08 -8.69 18.29
C ALA A 437 18.92 -10.14 18.75
N SER A 438 19.99 -10.95 18.68
CA SER A 438 19.96 -12.34 19.16
C SER A 438 19.74 -12.43 20.67
N ASP A 439 20.33 -11.51 21.44
CA ASP A 439 20.12 -11.45 22.89
C ASP A 439 18.65 -11.12 23.22
N ILE A 440 18.01 -10.25 22.43
CA ILE A 440 16.58 -9.87 22.59
C ILE A 440 15.64 -11.01 22.13
N CYS A 441 15.87 -11.57 20.95
CA CYS A 441 14.90 -12.41 20.24
C CYS A 441 15.16 -13.92 20.35
N GLY A 442 16.37 -14.32 20.72
CA GLY A 442 16.83 -15.71 20.70
C GLY A 442 17.78 -16.00 19.52
N PRO A 443 18.15 -17.28 19.28
CA PRO A 443 19.20 -17.62 18.34
C PRO A 443 18.92 -17.18 16.89
N TYR A 444 19.98 -16.73 16.20
CA TYR A 444 19.96 -16.44 14.77
C TYR A 444 20.15 -17.74 13.94
N VAL A 445 19.18 -18.06 13.07
CA VAL A 445 19.12 -19.38 12.40
C VAL A 445 19.63 -19.40 10.96
N TRP A 446 19.91 -18.24 10.36
CA TRP A 446 20.18 -18.11 8.92
C TRP A 446 21.65 -18.26 8.53
N LYS A 447 22.51 -18.57 9.51
CA LYS A 447 23.97 -18.83 9.40
C LYS A 447 24.82 -17.60 9.02
N GLN A 448 24.44 -16.86 7.99
CA GLN A 448 25.16 -15.70 7.47
C GLN A 448 24.21 -14.50 7.40
N TYR A 449 24.72 -13.29 7.67
CA TYR A 449 23.98 -12.04 7.51
C TYR A 449 24.82 -11.07 6.67
N ASP A 450 24.67 -11.10 5.35
CA ASP A 450 25.35 -10.15 4.48
C ASP A 450 24.46 -8.94 4.16
N LEU A 451 25.10 -7.82 3.85
CA LEU A 451 24.47 -6.64 3.28
C LEU A 451 24.86 -6.50 1.80
N LEU A 452 23.91 -6.20 0.93
CA LEU A 452 24.15 -5.79 -0.45
C LEU A 452 23.71 -4.34 -0.62
N VAL A 453 24.67 -3.45 -0.86
CA VAL A 453 24.38 -2.06 -1.18
C VAL A 453 23.95 -1.95 -2.63
N MET A 454 22.68 -1.61 -2.82
CA MET A 454 22.02 -1.60 -4.12
C MET A 454 22.41 -0.37 -4.95
N PRO A 455 22.18 -0.40 -6.28
CA PRO A 455 22.20 0.82 -7.08
C PRO A 455 21.16 1.84 -6.60
N PRO A 456 21.33 3.14 -6.91
CA PRO A 456 20.41 4.19 -6.46
C PRO A 456 18.96 4.06 -6.94
N SER A 457 18.68 3.17 -7.91
CA SER A 457 17.33 2.86 -8.37
C SER A 457 16.52 2.00 -7.41
N PHE A 458 17.14 1.44 -6.37
CA PHE A 458 16.44 0.68 -5.34
C PHE A 458 15.42 1.56 -4.58
N PRO A 459 14.12 1.21 -4.59
CA PRO A 459 13.07 2.14 -4.18
C PRO A 459 12.78 2.17 -2.67
N PHE A 460 13.39 1.27 -1.88
CA PHE A 460 13.13 1.12 -0.45
C PHE A 460 14.35 1.50 0.42
N GLY A 461 14.18 1.46 1.74
CA GLY A 461 15.29 1.62 2.69
C GLY A 461 16.17 0.37 2.72
N GLY A 462 15.54 -0.77 2.97
CA GLY A 462 16.13 -2.08 2.78
C GLY A 462 15.08 -3.09 2.36
N MET A 463 15.50 -4.34 2.24
CA MET A 463 14.65 -5.52 2.11
C MET A 463 15.34 -6.68 2.84
N GLU A 464 14.59 -7.34 3.70
CA GLU A 464 15.04 -8.33 4.68
C GLU A 464 15.35 -9.72 4.10
N ASN A 465 15.80 -9.76 2.84
CA ASN A 465 16.14 -10.97 2.11
C ASN A 465 17.09 -11.85 2.95
N PRO A 466 16.69 -13.10 3.32
CA PRO A 466 17.45 -13.93 4.23
C PRO A 466 18.87 -14.17 3.73
N CYS A 467 19.84 -14.15 4.64
CA CYS A 467 21.27 -14.25 4.34
C CYS A 467 21.90 -13.06 3.58
N LEU A 468 21.13 -12.20 2.92
CA LEU A 468 21.63 -11.13 2.05
C LEU A 468 20.65 -9.95 2.00
N THR A 469 20.61 -9.16 3.06
CA THR A 469 19.76 -7.97 3.14
C THR A 469 20.16 -6.96 2.07
N PHE A 470 19.19 -6.46 1.31
CA PHE A 470 19.43 -5.37 0.36
C PHE A 470 19.29 -4.04 1.10
N VAL A 471 20.21 -3.10 0.87
CA VAL A 471 20.15 -1.76 1.47
C VAL A 471 20.38 -0.68 0.43
N THR A 472 19.70 0.45 0.60
CA THR A 472 19.87 1.63 -0.24
C THR A 472 21.23 2.30 -0.03
N PRO A 473 21.87 2.84 -1.10
CA PRO A 473 23.09 3.62 -0.95
C PRO A 473 22.84 4.96 -0.22
N THR A 474 21.57 5.35 -0.03
CA THR A 474 21.24 6.56 0.74
C THR A 474 21.55 6.46 2.23
N LEU A 475 21.92 5.27 2.73
CA LEU A 475 22.39 5.07 4.10
C LEU A 475 23.87 5.47 4.30
N LEU A 476 24.64 5.66 3.22
CA LEU A 476 26.05 6.06 3.28
C LEU A 476 26.18 7.54 3.65
N ALA A 477 25.93 7.85 4.93
CA ALA A 477 25.97 9.21 5.46
C ALA A 477 27.40 9.65 5.83
N GLY A 478 28.31 8.71 6.03
CA GLY A 478 29.70 8.91 6.45
C GLY A 478 29.88 9.01 7.97
N ASP A 479 28.81 8.85 8.75
CA ASP A 479 28.80 9.01 10.21
C ASP A 479 28.01 7.92 10.95
N LYS A 480 27.52 6.90 10.23
CA LYS A 480 26.72 5.77 10.75
C LYS A 480 25.33 6.17 11.27
N SER A 481 24.93 7.44 11.12
CA SER A 481 23.66 7.95 11.66
C SER A 481 22.41 7.37 11.01
N LEU A 482 22.53 6.73 9.86
CA LEU A 482 21.44 6.05 9.15
C LEU A 482 21.57 4.52 9.20
N ALA A 483 22.54 3.98 9.96
CA ALA A 483 22.76 2.55 10.12
C ALA A 483 21.65 1.87 10.94
N ASP A 484 20.76 2.61 11.59
CA ASP A 484 19.58 2.06 12.29
C ASP A 484 18.68 1.24 11.35
N VAL A 485 18.66 1.56 10.05
CA VAL A 485 17.97 0.73 9.05
C VAL A 485 18.55 -0.68 9.03
N VAL A 486 19.86 -0.88 9.25
CA VAL A 486 20.44 -2.22 9.37
C VAL A 486 19.91 -2.94 10.60
N ALA A 487 19.68 -2.25 11.72
CA ALA A 487 19.05 -2.86 12.90
C ALA A 487 17.60 -3.32 12.61
N HIS A 488 16.86 -2.54 11.81
CA HIS A 488 15.53 -2.92 11.31
C HIS A 488 15.60 -4.21 10.48
N GLU A 489 16.46 -4.26 9.47
CA GLU A 489 16.59 -5.43 8.61
C GLU A 489 17.12 -6.66 9.36
N ILE A 490 17.97 -6.47 10.38
CA ILE A 490 18.40 -7.55 11.28
C ILE A 490 17.19 -8.10 12.05
N ALA A 491 16.35 -7.23 12.62
CA ALA A 491 15.20 -7.65 13.42
C ALA A 491 14.22 -8.54 12.63
N HIS A 492 14.03 -8.26 11.33
CA HIS A 492 13.22 -9.09 10.45
C HIS A 492 13.65 -10.56 10.38
N SER A 493 14.91 -10.87 10.68
CA SER A 493 15.41 -12.25 10.79
C SER A 493 14.60 -13.10 11.77
N TRP A 494 13.91 -12.48 12.73
CA TRP A 494 12.92 -13.11 13.60
C TRP A 494 11.49 -12.72 13.22
N THR A 495 11.23 -11.42 13.05
CA THR A 495 9.89 -10.85 12.89
C THR A 495 9.59 -10.52 11.44
N GLY A 496 9.05 -11.48 10.71
CA GLY A 496 8.82 -11.41 9.27
C GLY A 496 9.41 -12.63 8.56
N ASN A 497 10.67 -12.96 8.82
CA ASN A 497 11.32 -14.09 8.15
C ASN A 497 11.04 -15.42 8.88
N LEU A 498 11.32 -15.46 10.18
CA LEU A 498 11.13 -16.67 10.98
C LEU A 498 9.64 -16.88 11.34
N VAL A 499 9.00 -15.85 11.88
CA VAL A 499 7.55 -15.76 12.10
C VAL A 499 6.99 -14.76 11.10
N THR A 500 6.16 -15.21 10.17
CA THR A 500 5.67 -14.38 9.04
C THR A 500 4.19 -14.09 9.21
N ASN A 501 3.70 -12.93 8.76
CA ASN A 501 2.27 -12.74 8.55
C ASN A 501 1.68 -13.82 7.59
N LYS A 502 0.45 -14.25 7.81
CA LYS A 502 -0.18 -15.26 6.95
C LYS A 502 -0.70 -14.69 5.63
N ASN A 503 -1.01 -13.40 5.61
CA ASN A 503 -1.30 -12.60 4.43
C ASN A 503 -0.99 -11.12 4.75
N PHE A 504 -1.08 -10.24 3.76
CA PHE A 504 -0.73 -8.82 3.93
C PHE A 504 -1.78 -7.99 4.70
N GLU A 505 -2.95 -8.53 5.03
CA GLU A 505 -3.89 -7.88 5.97
C GLU A 505 -3.30 -7.82 7.39
N HIS A 506 -2.42 -8.78 7.72
CA HIS A 506 -1.71 -8.89 8.99
C HIS A 506 -0.27 -8.37 8.94
N PHE A 507 0.07 -7.51 7.97
CA PHE A 507 1.44 -7.02 7.76
C PHE A 507 2.06 -6.31 8.97
N TRP A 508 1.24 -5.75 9.85
CA TRP A 508 1.73 -5.17 11.11
C TRP A 508 2.44 -6.18 12.03
N LEU A 509 2.16 -7.49 11.91
CA LEU A 509 2.88 -8.52 12.68
C LEU A 509 4.33 -8.66 12.27
N ASN A 510 4.66 -8.31 11.03
CA ASN A 510 6.04 -8.16 10.59
C ASN A 510 6.54 -6.81 11.09
N GLU A 511 6.02 -5.72 10.52
CA GLU A 511 6.62 -4.39 10.64
C GLU A 511 6.54 -3.79 12.05
N GLY A 512 5.41 -3.99 12.73
CA GLY A 512 5.24 -3.50 14.09
C GLY A 512 6.20 -4.17 15.06
N PHE A 513 6.39 -5.49 14.94
CA PHE A 513 7.36 -6.23 15.73
C PHE A 513 8.80 -5.88 15.37
N THR A 514 9.10 -5.74 14.07
CA THR A 514 10.43 -5.35 13.61
C THR A 514 10.83 -3.99 14.17
N VAL A 515 9.98 -2.96 14.04
CA VAL A 515 10.28 -1.64 14.62
C VAL A 515 10.36 -1.69 16.15
N PHE A 516 9.56 -2.54 16.80
CA PHE A 516 9.65 -2.74 18.24
C PHE A 516 11.00 -3.34 18.67
N VAL A 517 11.52 -4.32 17.92
CA VAL A 517 12.86 -4.90 18.17
C VAL A 517 13.98 -3.95 17.75
N GLU A 518 13.86 -3.27 16.62
CA GLU A 518 14.76 -2.22 16.15
C GLU A 518 14.99 -1.16 17.22
N THR A 519 13.91 -0.60 17.78
CA THR A 519 14.01 0.42 18.84
C THR A 519 14.66 -0.13 20.12
N LYS A 520 14.52 -1.43 20.42
CA LYS A 520 15.26 -2.08 21.51
C LYS A 520 16.74 -2.23 21.21
N ILE A 521 17.13 -2.58 19.98
CA ILE A 521 18.54 -2.64 19.56
C ILE A 521 19.17 -1.25 19.72
N VAL A 522 18.52 -0.22 19.18
CA VAL A 522 18.93 1.20 19.34
C VAL A 522 19.07 1.55 20.83
N GLY A 523 18.09 1.17 21.66
CA GLY A 523 18.14 1.41 23.11
C GLY A 523 19.30 0.72 23.83
N ARG A 524 19.65 -0.51 23.44
CA ARG A 524 20.79 -1.25 24.02
C ARG A 524 22.14 -0.67 23.57
N MET A 525 22.22 -0.12 22.36
CA MET A 525 23.46 0.45 21.80
C MET A 525 23.69 1.91 22.20
N HIS A 526 22.62 2.70 22.32
CA HIS A 526 22.69 4.16 22.47
C HIS A 526 21.96 4.71 23.71
N GLY A 527 21.21 3.86 24.43
CA GLY A 527 20.51 4.19 25.67
C GLY A 527 19.00 4.41 25.49
N ASP A 528 18.25 4.26 26.59
CA ASP A 528 16.78 4.30 26.58
C ASP A 528 16.20 5.64 26.11
N LYS A 529 16.92 6.75 26.33
CA LYS A 529 16.50 8.07 25.81
C LYS A 529 16.56 8.14 24.30
N GLU A 530 17.53 7.49 23.67
CA GLU A 530 17.63 7.43 22.21
C GLU A 530 16.52 6.52 21.64
N ARG A 531 16.20 5.41 22.32
CA ARG A 531 15.05 4.57 21.99
C ARG A 531 13.74 5.36 21.98
N ASP A 532 13.46 6.07 23.06
CA ASP A 532 12.24 6.87 23.17
C ASP A 532 12.22 8.04 22.17
N PHE A 533 13.37 8.68 21.93
CA PHE A 533 13.51 9.71 20.90
C PHE A 533 13.24 9.19 19.49
N HIS A 534 13.73 7.98 19.16
CA HIS A 534 13.46 7.32 17.90
C HIS A 534 11.96 7.03 17.73
N MET A 535 11.29 6.53 18.77
CA MET A 535 9.84 6.29 18.74
C MET A 535 9.03 7.58 18.58
N LEU A 536 9.44 8.69 19.21
CA LEU A 536 8.79 10.00 19.05
C LEU A 536 8.92 10.56 17.62
N ARG A 537 10.09 10.38 16.99
CA ARG A 537 10.29 10.74 15.57
C ARG A 537 9.36 9.92 14.66
N ASN A 538 9.27 8.63 14.90
CA ASN A 538 8.39 7.73 14.15
C ASN A 538 6.91 8.16 14.21
N LEU A 539 6.43 8.62 15.36
CA LEU A 539 5.07 9.17 15.49
C LEU A 539 4.85 10.44 14.66
N THR A 540 5.88 11.27 14.51
CA THR A 540 5.85 12.45 13.64
C THR A 540 5.70 12.03 12.17
N ASP A 541 6.50 11.05 11.72
CA ASP A 541 6.43 10.50 10.36
C ASP A 541 5.05 9.83 10.07
N LEU A 542 4.47 9.14 11.06
CA LEU A 542 3.12 8.57 10.95
C LEU A 542 2.05 9.65 10.77
N GLN A 543 2.14 10.73 11.55
CA GLN A 543 1.21 11.85 11.46
C GLN A 543 1.26 12.51 10.08
N GLU A 544 2.45 12.67 9.49
CA GLU A 544 2.59 13.15 8.12
C GLU A 544 1.97 12.18 7.10
N CYS A 545 2.23 10.87 7.23
CA CYS A 545 1.68 9.86 6.34
C CYS A 545 0.15 9.90 6.31
N ILE A 546 -0.50 9.93 7.48
CA ILE A 546 -1.96 9.99 7.61
C ILE A 546 -2.51 11.29 6.98
N ARG A 547 -1.88 12.44 7.25
CA ARG A 547 -2.31 13.74 6.74
C ARG A 547 -2.13 13.90 5.23
N THR A 548 -1.23 13.12 4.63
CA THR A 548 -0.81 13.33 3.24
C THR A 548 -1.08 12.12 2.36
N GLN A 549 -0.31 11.04 2.49
CA GLN A 549 -0.44 9.82 1.67
C GLN A 549 -1.83 9.18 1.81
N LEU A 550 -2.35 9.09 3.04
CA LEU A 550 -3.59 8.36 3.34
C LEU A 550 -4.80 9.28 3.56
N ALA A 551 -4.69 10.58 3.28
CA ALA A 551 -5.75 11.55 3.54
C ALA A 551 -7.09 11.23 2.83
N LYS A 552 -7.03 10.47 1.72
CA LYS A 552 -8.19 10.04 0.93
C LYS A 552 -8.57 8.57 1.12
N GLN A 553 -7.83 7.84 1.95
CA GLN A 553 -7.94 6.41 2.19
C GLN A 553 -7.80 6.11 3.70
N PRO A 554 -8.67 6.68 4.56
CA PRO A 554 -8.55 6.53 6.01
C PRO A 554 -8.66 5.07 6.46
N GLU A 555 -9.32 4.20 5.69
CA GLU A 555 -9.41 2.76 5.96
C GLU A 555 -8.03 2.06 6.00
N LEU A 556 -7.04 2.59 5.27
CA LEU A 556 -5.67 2.06 5.25
C LEU A 556 -4.83 2.52 6.46
N THR A 557 -5.43 3.28 7.39
CA THR A 557 -4.80 3.67 8.66
C THR A 557 -5.13 2.70 9.81
N LYS A 558 -5.91 1.66 9.53
CA LYS A 558 -6.16 0.54 10.44
C LYS A 558 -4.90 -0.32 10.55
N LEU A 559 -4.75 -1.02 11.67
CA LEU A 559 -3.60 -1.90 11.85
C LEU A 559 -3.80 -3.25 11.15
N VAL A 560 -5.05 -3.72 11.11
CA VAL A 560 -5.49 -4.82 10.24
C VAL A 560 -6.39 -4.23 9.16
N VAL A 561 -5.93 -4.27 7.92
CA VAL A 561 -6.62 -3.70 6.75
C VAL A 561 -7.43 -4.78 6.01
N ASP A 562 -8.38 -4.37 5.17
CA ASP A 562 -9.09 -5.26 4.24
C ASP A 562 -8.52 -5.04 2.83
N LEU A 563 -7.89 -6.07 2.28
CA LEU A 563 -7.26 -6.03 0.96
C LEU A 563 -8.13 -6.66 -0.13
N SER A 564 -9.42 -6.86 0.11
CA SER A 564 -10.31 -7.47 -0.88
C SER A 564 -10.45 -6.65 -2.15
N ASN A 565 -10.31 -5.31 -2.07
CA ASN A 565 -10.57 -4.38 -3.17
C ASN A 565 -9.32 -3.61 -3.68
N CYS A 566 -8.12 -3.89 -3.16
CA CYS A 566 -6.87 -3.26 -3.58
C CYS A 566 -5.68 -4.22 -3.46
N GLY A 567 -4.60 -3.93 -4.17
CA GLY A 567 -3.35 -4.68 -4.04
C GLY A 567 -2.58 -4.29 -2.77
N PRO A 568 -1.70 -5.17 -2.23
CA PRO A 568 -0.89 -4.85 -1.05
C PRO A 568 -0.04 -3.57 -1.20
N ASP A 569 0.52 -3.30 -2.38
CA ASP A 569 1.35 -2.12 -2.63
C ASP A 569 0.58 -0.79 -2.44
N ASP A 570 -0.74 -0.80 -2.67
CA ASP A 570 -1.58 0.37 -2.42
C ASP A 570 -1.81 0.62 -0.91
N ALA A 571 -1.75 -0.44 -0.09
CA ALA A 571 -1.90 -0.37 1.36
C ALA A 571 -0.59 -0.05 2.10
N PHE A 572 0.56 -0.22 1.43
CA PHE A 572 1.87 0.03 2.04
C PHE A 572 2.06 1.50 2.44
N SER A 573 2.35 1.68 3.72
CA SER A 573 2.49 2.98 4.38
C SER A 573 3.29 2.81 5.68
N THR A 574 3.55 3.90 6.40
CA THR A 574 4.22 3.83 7.72
C THR A 574 3.30 3.36 8.84
N VAL A 575 2.00 3.16 8.58
CA VAL A 575 1.00 2.75 9.59
C VAL A 575 1.36 1.42 10.28
N PRO A 576 1.52 0.28 9.58
CA PRO A 576 1.78 -1.01 10.23
C PRO A 576 3.07 -1.00 11.07
N TYR A 577 4.10 -0.27 10.61
CA TYR A 577 5.36 -0.06 11.31
C TYR A 577 5.17 0.67 12.65
N ILE A 578 4.63 1.89 12.58
CA ILE A 578 4.65 2.81 13.74
C ILE A 578 3.48 2.54 14.67
N LYS A 579 2.28 2.28 14.14
CA LYS A 579 1.11 1.96 14.98
C LYS A 579 1.28 0.58 15.63
N GLY A 580 1.87 -0.38 14.92
CA GLY A 580 2.17 -1.72 15.46
C GLY A 580 3.23 -1.69 16.55
N SER A 581 4.37 -1.01 16.34
CA SER A 581 5.41 -0.90 17.38
C SER A 581 4.96 -0.08 18.59
N THR A 582 4.15 0.96 18.39
CA THR A 582 3.53 1.71 19.49
C THR A 582 2.58 0.83 20.29
N PHE A 583 1.83 -0.06 19.63
CA PHE A 583 0.96 -1.02 20.30
C PHE A 583 1.76 -2.03 21.15
N LEU A 584 2.86 -2.56 20.62
CA LEU A 584 3.73 -3.47 21.36
C LEU A 584 4.41 -2.79 22.54
N ARG A 585 4.84 -1.53 22.40
CA ARG A 585 5.36 -0.74 23.52
C ARG A 585 4.29 -0.48 24.58
N TYR A 586 3.06 -0.18 24.19
CA TYR A 586 1.93 -0.07 25.11
C TYR A 586 1.73 -1.37 25.91
N ILE A 587 1.73 -2.53 25.22
CA ILE A 587 1.58 -3.83 25.88
C ILE A 587 2.77 -4.10 26.82
N GLU A 588 4.00 -3.82 26.40
CA GLU A 588 5.21 -3.97 27.24
C GLU A 588 5.08 -3.15 28.53
N ASP A 589 4.77 -1.85 28.42
CA ASP A 589 4.64 -0.96 29.57
C ASP A 589 3.49 -1.41 30.50
N LEU A 590 2.36 -1.81 29.93
CA LEU A 590 1.18 -2.30 30.66
C LEU A 590 1.48 -3.57 31.49
N LEU A 591 2.32 -4.46 30.95
CA LEU A 591 2.66 -5.74 31.58
C LEU A 591 3.85 -5.63 32.57
N GLY A 592 4.47 -4.46 32.69
CA GLY A 592 5.53 -4.20 33.68
C GLY A 592 6.93 -4.02 33.08
N GLY A 593 7.03 -3.75 31.78
CA GLY A 593 8.29 -3.37 31.13
C GLY A 593 9.05 -4.55 30.48
N PRO A 594 10.25 -4.25 29.93
CA PRO A 594 10.99 -5.17 29.06
C PRO A 594 11.41 -6.47 29.75
N GLU A 595 11.71 -6.44 31.05
CA GLU A 595 12.12 -7.62 31.82
C GLU A 595 11.03 -8.70 31.88
N ILE A 596 9.76 -8.29 31.81
CA ILE A 596 8.59 -9.18 31.81
C ILE A 596 8.20 -9.56 30.37
N PHE A 597 8.28 -8.61 29.43
CA PHE A 597 7.80 -8.81 28.07
C PHE A 597 8.79 -9.56 27.16
N GLU A 598 10.10 -9.37 27.31
CA GLU A 598 11.10 -10.04 26.47
C GLU A 598 11.11 -11.57 26.61
N PRO A 599 10.95 -12.18 27.81
CA PRO A 599 10.76 -13.62 27.92
C PRO A 599 9.56 -14.14 27.13
N PHE A 600 8.42 -13.42 27.14
CA PHE A 600 7.27 -13.72 26.31
C PHE A 600 7.61 -13.61 24.82
N LEU A 601 8.27 -12.53 24.40
CA LEU A 601 8.66 -12.32 23.01
C LEU A 601 9.50 -13.50 22.48
N ARG A 602 10.52 -13.94 23.24
CA ARG A 602 11.34 -15.10 22.87
C ARG A 602 10.49 -16.37 22.75
N GLN A 603 9.56 -16.61 23.69
CA GLN A 603 8.69 -17.78 23.63
C GLN A 603 7.71 -17.72 22.44
N TYR A 604 7.14 -16.56 22.14
CA TYR A 604 6.28 -16.33 20.98
C TYR A 604 7.04 -16.65 19.68
N LEU A 605 8.24 -16.09 19.51
CA LEU A 605 9.09 -16.34 18.34
C LEU A 605 9.45 -17.82 18.21
N GLN A 606 9.75 -18.48 19.33
CA GLN A 606 10.04 -19.93 19.33
C GLN A 606 8.79 -20.77 18.99
N LYS A 607 7.62 -20.45 19.53
CA LYS A 607 6.35 -21.16 19.30
C LYS A 607 5.93 -21.15 17.83
N TYR A 608 6.17 -20.02 17.16
CA TYR A 608 5.79 -19.78 15.77
C TYR A 608 6.95 -19.83 14.78
N ALA A 609 8.14 -20.28 15.21
CA ALA A 609 9.28 -20.43 14.33
C ALA A 609 8.92 -21.25 13.08
N TYR A 610 9.29 -20.72 11.91
CA TYR A 610 9.01 -21.29 10.59
C TYR A 610 7.51 -21.37 10.21
N LYS A 611 6.64 -20.63 10.90
CA LYS A 611 5.20 -20.59 10.61
C LYS A 611 4.76 -19.21 10.10
N SER A 612 3.55 -19.19 9.56
CA SER A 612 2.85 -17.96 9.18
C SER A 612 1.60 -17.78 10.05
N VAL A 613 1.41 -16.58 10.60
CA VAL A 613 0.46 -16.27 11.69
C VAL A 613 -0.52 -15.16 11.31
N ILE A 614 -1.70 -15.20 11.91
CA ILE A 614 -2.68 -14.11 11.88
C ILE A 614 -2.66 -13.34 13.22
N THR A 615 -3.29 -12.17 13.26
CA THR A 615 -3.37 -11.33 14.48
C THR A 615 -3.88 -12.11 15.69
N ASP A 616 -4.86 -12.99 15.48
CA ASP A 616 -5.45 -13.79 16.57
C ASP A 616 -4.48 -14.82 17.15
N ASP A 617 -3.53 -15.34 16.37
CA ASP A 617 -2.49 -16.24 16.89
C ASP A 617 -1.61 -15.52 17.93
N PHE A 618 -1.20 -14.28 17.62
CA PHE A 618 -0.44 -13.45 18.55
C PHE A 618 -1.25 -13.13 19.81
N LYS A 619 -2.50 -12.68 19.63
CA LYS A 619 -3.42 -12.41 20.74
C LYS A 619 -3.57 -13.65 21.63
N GLN A 620 -3.84 -14.81 21.07
CA GLN A 620 -3.97 -16.04 21.83
C GLN A 620 -2.69 -16.39 22.60
N ALA A 621 -1.52 -16.32 21.94
CA ALA A 621 -0.25 -16.61 22.58
C ALA A 621 0.06 -15.67 23.76
N LEU A 622 -0.27 -14.38 23.62
CA LEU A 622 -0.14 -13.40 24.70
C LEU A 622 -1.01 -13.79 25.91
N TYR A 623 -2.28 -14.11 25.68
CA TYR A 623 -3.18 -14.49 26.77
C TYR A 623 -2.76 -15.80 27.41
N GLU A 624 -2.40 -16.82 26.62
CA GLU A 624 -1.92 -18.11 27.12
C GLU A 624 -0.70 -17.97 28.03
N TYR A 625 0.29 -17.16 27.62
CA TYR A 625 1.52 -16.97 28.39
C TYR A 625 1.27 -16.36 29.78
N PHE A 626 0.40 -15.35 29.85
CA PHE A 626 0.14 -14.63 31.09
C PHE A 626 -1.07 -15.18 31.88
N ASN A 627 -1.78 -16.19 31.37
CA ASN A 627 -2.91 -16.87 32.03
C ASN A 627 -2.42 -17.73 33.21
N GLY A 628 -2.15 -17.10 34.34
CA GLY A 628 -1.57 -17.75 35.52
C GLY A 628 -0.55 -16.86 36.25
N THR A 629 -0.22 -15.71 35.67
CA THR A 629 0.63 -14.69 36.28
C THR A 629 -0.23 -13.62 36.98
N ASP A 630 0.41 -12.80 37.81
CA ASP A 630 -0.20 -11.58 38.38
C ASP A 630 -0.59 -10.55 37.31
N LYS A 631 -0.10 -10.70 36.07
CA LYS A 631 -0.42 -9.82 34.93
C LYS A 631 -1.71 -10.17 34.21
N LYS A 632 -2.37 -11.31 34.52
CA LYS A 632 -3.62 -11.72 33.86
C LYS A 632 -4.69 -10.62 33.87
N GLY A 633 -4.84 -9.90 34.98
CA GLY A 633 -5.80 -8.80 35.09
C GLY A 633 -5.48 -7.60 34.19
N LYS A 634 -4.21 -7.40 33.83
CA LYS A 634 -3.80 -6.31 32.91
C LYS A 634 -4.20 -6.57 31.46
N LEU A 635 -4.29 -7.83 31.05
CA LEU A 635 -4.71 -8.18 29.69
C LEU A 635 -6.15 -7.73 29.37
N THR A 636 -7.02 -7.55 30.37
CA THR A 636 -8.38 -7.05 30.14
C THR A 636 -8.43 -5.54 29.86
N GLU A 637 -7.33 -4.82 30.09
CA GLU A 637 -7.20 -3.38 29.76
C GLU A 637 -6.85 -3.17 28.27
N ILE A 638 -6.54 -4.24 27.51
CA ILE A 638 -6.22 -4.15 26.09
C ILE A 638 -7.53 -4.16 25.27
N ASP A 639 -7.92 -2.99 24.75
CA ASP A 639 -8.99 -2.87 23.77
C ASP A 639 -8.48 -3.22 22.35
N TRP A 640 -8.57 -4.50 22.00
CA TRP A 640 -8.10 -5.00 20.71
C TRP A 640 -8.80 -4.34 19.52
N ASP A 641 -10.11 -4.13 19.59
CA ASP A 641 -10.86 -3.56 18.46
C ASP A 641 -10.43 -2.11 18.21
N MET A 642 -10.19 -1.36 19.29
CA MET A 642 -9.66 0.00 19.22
C MET A 642 -8.27 0.07 18.57
N TRP A 643 -7.38 -0.87 18.89
CA TRP A 643 -6.04 -0.91 18.30
C TRP A 643 -6.02 -1.43 16.86
N LEU A 644 -6.79 -2.48 16.57
CA LEU A 644 -6.72 -3.19 15.30
C LEU A 644 -7.54 -2.53 14.20
N SER A 645 -8.72 -2.01 14.53
CA SER A 645 -9.73 -1.63 13.53
C SER A 645 -10.07 -0.13 13.50
N CYS A 646 -9.65 0.66 14.48
CA CYS A 646 -9.84 2.11 14.41
C CYS A 646 -8.84 2.79 13.47
N GLU A 647 -9.34 3.79 12.76
CA GLU A 647 -8.59 4.63 11.83
C GLU A 647 -7.79 5.71 12.60
N GLY A 648 -6.76 6.26 11.96
CA GLY A 648 -5.94 7.35 12.46
C GLY A 648 -4.76 6.90 13.33
N MET A 649 -4.29 7.84 14.16
CA MET A 649 -3.16 7.67 15.08
C MET A 649 -3.41 6.52 16.08
N PRO A 650 -2.36 5.98 16.73
CA PRO A 650 -2.52 5.07 17.85
C PRO A 650 -3.48 5.64 18.90
N PRO A 651 -4.43 4.84 19.42
CA PRO A 651 -5.42 5.32 20.37
C PRO A 651 -4.80 5.76 21.70
N ILE A 652 -3.70 5.12 22.09
CA ILE A 652 -2.92 5.43 23.28
C ILE A 652 -1.46 5.58 22.84
N ILE A 653 -0.85 6.69 23.20
CA ILE A 653 0.58 6.93 23.00
C ILE A 653 1.27 6.68 24.36
N PRO A 654 2.17 5.70 24.49
CA PRO A 654 2.92 5.46 25.71
C PRO A 654 3.69 6.70 26.18
N LYS A 655 4.03 6.75 27.46
CA LYS A 655 4.82 7.85 28.01
C LYS A 655 6.29 7.68 27.63
N PHE A 656 6.78 8.53 26.74
CA PHE A 656 8.18 8.57 26.32
C PHE A 656 8.98 9.65 27.06
N ASP A 657 10.28 9.42 27.26
CA ASP A 657 11.22 10.49 27.61
C ASP A 657 11.35 11.48 26.44
N GLU A 658 11.11 12.77 26.70
CA GLU A 658 11.18 13.81 25.66
C GLU A 658 12.48 14.63 25.72
N THR A 659 13.48 14.26 26.52
CA THR A 659 14.68 15.08 26.77
C THR A 659 15.36 15.47 25.46
N LEU A 660 15.60 14.48 24.57
CA LEU A 660 16.27 14.70 23.30
C LEU A 660 15.35 15.40 22.28
N ALA A 661 14.07 15.04 22.25
CA ALA A 661 13.07 15.65 21.37
C ALA A 661 12.84 17.13 21.67
N ASN A 662 12.92 17.53 22.94
CA ASN A 662 12.68 18.90 23.36
C ASN A 662 13.70 19.88 22.79
N VAL A 663 14.96 19.46 22.60
CA VAL A 663 15.98 20.26 21.91
C VAL A 663 15.53 20.59 20.48
N SER A 664 15.13 19.57 19.73
CA SER A 664 14.66 19.72 18.34
C SER A 664 13.35 20.51 18.24
N LYS A 665 12.40 20.31 19.17
CA LYS A 665 11.15 21.10 19.27
C LYS A 665 11.45 22.58 19.50
N GLN A 666 12.33 22.92 20.44
CA GLN A 666 12.70 24.30 20.77
C GLN A 666 13.40 24.98 19.60
N LEU A 667 14.33 24.30 18.93
CA LEU A 667 14.98 24.83 17.73
C LEU A 667 13.96 25.06 16.60
N ALA A 668 13.05 24.11 16.34
CA ALA A 668 12.02 24.28 15.32
C ALA A 668 11.11 25.48 15.61
N GLN A 669 10.70 25.66 16.86
CA GLN A 669 9.92 26.82 17.27
C GLN A 669 10.71 28.13 17.12
N LEU A 670 11.98 28.14 17.50
CA LEU A 670 12.86 29.30 17.39
C LEU A 670 13.01 29.72 15.92
N TRP A 671 13.41 28.78 15.06
CA TRP A 671 13.56 28.99 13.63
C TRP A 671 12.22 29.28 12.93
N GLY A 672 11.11 28.75 13.42
CA GLY A 672 9.77 29.00 12.88
C GLY A 672 9.26 30.42 13.14
N THR A 673 9.56 30.99 14.32
CA THR A 673 8.91 32.21 14.82
C THR A 673 9.76 33.48 14.74
N LYS A 674 11.09 33.37 14.75
CA LYS A 674 12.02 34.51 14.69
C LYS A 674 12.33 34.95 13.26
N THR A 675 12.58 36.25 13.09
CA THR A 675 13.09 36.80 11.83
C THR A 675 14.52 36.32 11.55
N THR A 676 14.96 36.42 10.30
CA THR A 676 16.33 36.06 9.90
C THR A 676 17.38 36.88 10.66
N SER A 677 17.11 38.16 10.92
CA SER A 677 18.02 39.04 11.67
C SER A 677 18.11 38.65 13.14
N GLU A 678 16.97 38.34 13.79
CA GLU A 678 16.96 37.90 15.18
C GLU A 678 17.72 36.58 15.38
N LEU A 679 17.70 35.66 14.40
CA LEU A 679 18.37 34.36 14.50
C LEU A 679 19.90 34.46 14.44
N ARG A 680 20.44 35.41 13.67
CA ARG A 680 21.89 35.50 13.39
C ARG A 680 22.73 35.68 14.66
N ASP A 681 22.17 36.36 15.66
CA ASP A 681 22.89 36.74 16.88
C ASP A 681 22.61 35.80 18.07
N LEU A 682 21.76 34.78 17.89
CA LEU A 682 21.38 33.89 18.98
C LEU A 682 22.39 32.75 19.19
N PRO A 683 22.86 32.51 20.44
CA PRO A 683 23.73 31.39 20.77
C PRO A 683 23.10 30.02 20.48
N ASP A 684 21.79 29.89 20.72
CA ASP A 684 21.05 28.63 20.56
C ASP A 684 21.09 28.10 19.11
N VAL A 685 21.19 29.01 18.13
CA VAL A 685 21.31 28.69 16.70
C VAL A 685 22.66 28.04 16.36
N LYS A 686 23.68 28.24 17.21
CA LYS A 686 25.04 27.70 17.03
C LYS A 686 25.30 26.46 17.90
N GLN A 687 24.29 25.96 18.60
CA GLN A 687 24.43 24.77 19.43
C GLN A 687 24.74 23.53 18.58
N ARG A 688 25.70 22.72 19.02
CA ARG A 688 25.96 21.41 18.41
C ARG A 688 24.85 20.45 18.79
N ILE A 689 24.26 19.81 17.78
CA ILE A 689 23.21 18.78 17.92
C ILE A 689 23.63 17.53 17.14
N SER A 690 23.11 16.36 17.51
CA SER A 690 23.38 15.11 16.79
C SER A 690 22.72 15.09 15.41
N SER A 691 23.17 14.20 14.51
CA SER A 691 22.53 13.98 13.21
C SER A 691 21.05 13.62 13.36
N HIS A 692 20.70 12.79 14.35
CA HIS A 692 19.31 12.44 14.66
C HIS A 692 18.48 13.64 15.16
N GLN A 693 19.05 14.50 16.01
CA GLN A 693 18.39 15.74 16.45
C GLN A 693 18.21 16.74 15.31
N LEU A 694 19.19 16.86 14.41
CA LEU A 694 19.12 17.71 13.22
C LEU A 694 18.02 17.24 12.27
N ILE A 695 17.91 15.92 12.04
CA ILE A 695 16.83 15.31 11.25
C ILE A 695 15.46 15.63 11.86
N ASP A 696 15.28 15.44 13.16
CA ASP A 696 14.02 15.73 13.84
C ASP A 696 13.70 17.24 13.83
N PHE A 697 14.67 18.09 14.11
CA PHE A 697 14.54 19.55 14.09
C PHE A 697 14.05 20.04 12.72
N LEU A 698 14.71 19.62 11.63
CA LEU A 698 14.32 20.02 10.28
C LEU A 698 12.94 19.48 9.90
N GLY A 699 12.60 18.27 10.35
CA GLY A 699 11.25 17.69 10.18
C GLY A 699 10.18 18.55 10.85
N LYS A 700 10.38 18.89 12.13
CA LYS A 700 9.45 19.75 12.88
C LYS A 700 9.35 21.16 12.31
N LEU A 701 10.45 21.69 11.77
CA LEU A 701 10.45 22.99 11.10
C LEU A 701 9.56 22.97 9.85
N ILE A 702 9.59 21.89 9.05
CA ILE A 702 8.70 21.71 7.88
C ILE A 702 7.22 21.68 8.30
N GLU A 703 6.90 21.18 9.50
CA GLU A 703 5.54 21.14 10.02
C GLU A 703 5.03 22.49 10.57
N CYS A 704 5.91 23.45 10.83
CA CYS A 704 5.53 24.78 11.30
C CYS A 704 4.69 25.53 10.25
N LYS A 705 3.46 25.89 10.62
CA LYS A 705 2.58 26.69 9.76
C LYS A 705 3.06 28.14 9.74
N GLY A 706 3.52 28.60 8.57
CA GLY A 706 3.90 30.00 8.36
C GLY A 706 5.24 30.36 9.00
N ILE A 707 6.32 29.67 8.60
CA ILE A 707 7.69 30.01 8.99
C ILE A 707 7.96 31.48 8.63
N LYS A 708 8.29 32.30 9.64
CA LYS A 708 8.56 33.73 9.46
C LYS A 708 9.79 33.92 8.57
N ASP A 709 9.71 34.82 7.60
CA ASP A 709 10.81 35.14 6.66
C ASP A 709 11.43 33.91 5.96
N LEU A 710 10.62 32.89 5.63
CA LEU A 710 11.11 31.75 4.86
C LEU A 710 11.43 32.18 3.42
N ASN A 711 12.70 32.54 3.21
CA ASN A 711 13.27 33.00 1.94
C ASN A 711 14.73 32.52 1.84
N GLU A 712 15.39 32.85 0.72
CA GLU A 712 16.78 32.47 0.44
C GLU A 712 17.75 32.82 1.58
N GLN A 713 17.67 34.03 2.15
CA GLN A 713 18.59 34.47 3.20
C GLN A 713 18.45 33.63 4.48
N LYS A 714 17.22 33.22 4.81
CA LYS A 714 16.97 32.35 5.97
C LYS A 714 17.47 30.93 5.73
N ILE A 715 17.30 30.44 4.52
CA ILE A 715 17.86 29.15 4.09
C ILE A 715 19.39 29.18 4.17
N GLU A 716 20.05 30.20 3.63
CA GLU A 716 21.51 30.33 3.69
C GLU A 716 22.03 30.38 5.13
N LEU A 717 21.31 31.07 6.03
CA LEU A 717 21.64 31.09 7.45
C LEU A 717 21.52 29.69 8.07
N LEU A 718 20.46 28.95 7.74
CA LEU A 718 20.24 27.57 8.21
C LEU A 718 21.35 26.64 7.72
N GLU A 719 21.69 26.73 6.44
CA GLU A 719 22.76 25.95 5.83
C GLU A 719 24.12 26.21 6.48
N THR A 720 24.41 27.48 6.75
CA THR A 720 25.70 27.88 7.36
C THR A 720 25.77 27.47 8.82
N ALA A 721 24.68 27.64 9.58
CA ALA A 721 24.63 27.33 11.00
C ALA A 721 24.88 25.84 11.28
N TYR A 722 24.39 24.95 10.41
CA TYR A 722 24.44 23.50 10.60
C TYR A 722 25.29 22.77 9.55
N ASN A 723 26.09 23.49 8.76
CA ASN A 723 26.95 22.94 7.71
C ASN A 723 26.21 22.03 6.70
N LEU A 724 25.00 22.42 6.29
CA LEU A 724 24.11 21.55 5.51
C LEU A 724 24.57 21.37 4.06
N LYS A 725 25.33 22.32 3.49
CA LYS A 725 25.85 22.22 2.11
C LYS A 725 26.80 21.04 1.90
N ASN A 726 27.50 20.64 2.95
CA ASN A 726 28.52 19.59 2.90
C ASN A 726 28.01 18.22 3.39
N THR A 727 26.74 18.13 3.82
CA THR A 727 26.22 16.88 4.38
C THR A 727 25.98 15.84 3.29
N LYS A 728 26.42 14.60 3.53
CA LYS A 728 26.04 13.43 2.72
C LYS A 728 24.74 12.79 3.21
N ASN A 729 24.30 13.11 4.43
CA ASN A 729 23.14 12.49 5.05
C ASN A 729 21.86 12.76 4.24
N ALA A 730 21.30 11.71 3.63
CA ALA A 730 20.16 11.82 2.74
C ALA A 730 18.88 12.30 3.45
N GLU A 731 18.68 11.97 4.73
CA GLU A 731 17.52 12.43 5.52
C GLU A 731 17.57 13.94 5.78
N VAL A 732 18.77 14.48 6.02
CA VAL A 732 18.99 15.93 6.17
C VAL A 732 18.77 16.65 4.84
N ARG A 733 19.40 16.16 3.76
CA ARG A 733 19.27 16.74 2.41
C ARG A 733 17.82 16.72 1.94
N PHE A 734 17.09 15.63 2.16
CA PHE A 734 15.67 15.52 1.84
C PHE A 734 14.84 16.64 2.49
N ARG A 735 15.03 16.88 3.79
CA ARG A 735 14.32 17.94 4.52
C ARG A 735 14.71 19.33 4.02
N LEU A 736 15.98 19.53 3.69
CA LEU A 736 16.46 20.77 3.09
C LEU A 736 15.78 21.05 1.73
N MET A 737 15.68 20.04 0.85
CA MET A 737 14.97 20.18 -0.43
C MET A 737 13.50 20.55 -0.23
N ARG A 738 12.83 19.97 0.78
CA ARG A 738 11.44 20.35 1.10
C ARG A 738 11.33 21.78 1.61
N LEU A 739 12.27 22.25 2.42
CA LEU A 739 12.34 23.65 2.84
C LEU A 739 12.53 24.59 1.64
N TYR A 740 13.32 24.22 0.63
CA TYR A 740 13.46 25.01 -0.60
C TYR A 740 12.14 25.12 -1.37
N ILE A 741 11.40 24.01 -1.47
CA ILE A 741 10.09 23.98 -2.11
C ILE A 741 9.08 24.84 -1.33
N MET A 742 9.10 24.76 0.01
CA MET A 742 8.24 25.59 0.87
C MET A 742 8.57 27.08 0.76
N ALA A 743 9.86 27.42 0.62
CA ALA A 743 10.37 28.77 0.40
C ALA A 743 10.14 29.29 -1.04
N ARG A 744 9.61 28.45 -1.95
CA ARG A 744 9.33 28.77 -3.36
C ARG A 744 10.56 29.24 -4.14
N LEU A 745 11.72 28.64 -3.88
CA LEU A 745 13.01 29.03 -4.49
C LEU A 745 13.18 28.42 -5.88
N LEU A 746 12.70 29.10 -6.93
CA LEU A 746 12.80 28.61 -8.32
C LEU A 746 14.25 28.44 -8.79
N ASP A 747 15.14 29.30 -8.32
CA ASP A 747 16.57 29.27 -8.67
C ASP A 747 17.30 28.04 -8.09
N ARG A 748 16.68 27.35 -7.12
CA ARG A 748 17.17 26.10 -6.51
C ARG A 748 16.51 24.84 -7.09
N LEU A 749 15.66 24.97 -8.11
CA LEU A 749 14.88 23.84 -8.63
C LEU A 749 15.76 22.73 -9.24
N ASP A 750 16.87 23.10 -9.88
CA ASP A 750 17.80 22.12 -10.44
C ASP A 750 18.48 21.29 -9.34
N GLU A 751 18.74 21.88 -8.17
CA GLU A 751 19.28 21.19 -7.00
C GLU A 751 18.27 20.20 -6.41
N ILE A 752 17.00 20.61 -6.29
CA ILE A 752 15.89 19.75 -5.85
C ILE A 752 15.74 18.55 -6.78
N ILE A 753 15.73 18.80 -8.10
CA ILE A 753 15.61 17.76 -9.12
C ILE A 753 16.85 16.84 -9.12
N ALA A 754 18.04 17.40 -8.96
CA ALA A 754 19.28 16.62 -8.87
C ALA A 754 19.24 15.66 -7.68
N PHE A 755 18.78 16.10 -6.51
CA PHE A 755 18.59 15.22 -5.36
C PHE A 755 17.53 14.13 -5.64
N ALA A 756 16.37 14.50 -6.19
CA ALA A 756 15.30 13.53 -6.53
C ALA A 756 15.70 12.50 -7.60
N ASN A 757 16.69 12.82 -8.43
CA ASN A 757 17.25 11.91 -9.44
C ASN A 757 18.49 11.15 -8.95
N SER A 758 19.10 11.57 -7.83
CA SER A 758 20.31 10.93 -7.28
C SER A 758 20.04 9.56 -6.67
N ASN A 759 18.77 9.31 -6.30
CA ASN A 759 18.27 8.05 -5.78
C ASN A 759 16.77 8.00 -6.06
N PHE A 760 16.18 6.80 -6.20
CA PHE A 760 14.74 6.61 -6.41
C PHE A 760 14.05 5.99 -5.20
N ARG A 761 14.60 6.21 -4.00
CA ARG A 761 13.98 5.79 -2.75
C ARG A 761 12.67 6.53 -2.57
N MET A 762 11.55 5.81 -2.56
CA MET A 762 10.20 6.39 -2.55
C MET A 762 9.96 7.29 -1.34
N LYS A 763 10.58 7.00 -0.19
CA LYS A 763 10.55 7.86 1.02
C LYS A 763 10.97 9.30 0.71
N PHE A 764 11.90 9.51 -0.23
CA PHE A 764 12.41 10.83 -0.59
C PHE A 764 11.75 11.38 -1.86
N CYS A 765 11.70 10.57 -2.93
CA CYS A 765 11.25 11.07 -4.23
C CYS A 765 9.75 11.37 -4.25
N ARG A 766 8.90 10.53 -3.63
CA ARG A 766 7.44 10.73 -3.67
C ARG A 766 7.03 12.04 -3.01
N PRO A 767 7.45 12.37 -1.77
CA PRO A 767 7.10 13.67 -1.18
C PRO A 767 7.63 14.84 -2.00
N ILE A 768 8.85 14.76 -2.55
CA ILE A 768 9.40 15.84 -3.40
C ILE A 768 8.55 16.04 -4.65
N TYR A 769 8.24 14.98 -5.41
CA TYR A 769 7.40 15.11 -6.61
C TYR A 769 5.99 15.59 -6.29
N ARG A 770 5.42 15.17 -5.16
CA ARG A 770 4.12 15.65 -4.70
C ARG A 770 4.18 17.14 -4.34
N ASP A 771 5.19 17.58 -3.61
CA ASP A 771 5.34 18.97 -3.17
C ASP A 771 5.62 19.89 -4.38
N LEU A 772 6.46 19.46 -5.33
CA LEU A 772 6.66 20.12 -6.62
C LEU A 772 5.39 20.13 -7.48
N GLY A 773 4.66 19.01 -7.51
CA GLY A 773 3.40 18.87 -8.24
C GLY A 773 2.30 19.81 -7.72
N ASN A 774 2.36 20.16 -6.43
CA ASN A 774 1.47 21.14 -5.78
C ASN A 774 1.97 22.59 -5.90
N TRP A 775 3.13 22.82 -6.52
CA TRP A 775 3.66 24.14 -6.81
C TRP A 775 3.42 24.50 -8.29
N PRO A 776 2.49 25.42 -8.61
CA PRO A 776 2.15 25.74 -10.00
C PRO A 776 3.35 26.07 -10.90
N ASP A 777 4.32 26.83 -10.42
CA ASP A 777 5.48 27.27 -11.23
C ASP A 777 6.50 26.15 -11.47
N ALA A 778 6.65 25.21 -10.52
CA ALA A 778 7.61 24.11 -10.65
C ALA A 778 7.00 22.84 -11.25
N ARG A 779 5.67 22.68 -11.21
CA ARG A 779 4.96 21.48 -11.69
C ARG A 779 5.31 21.09 -13.13
N PRO A 780 5.39 22.00 -14.13
CA PRO A 780 5.75 21.62 -15.49
C PRO A 780 7.12 20.94 -15.58
N LYS A 781 8.14 21.52 -14.92
CA LYS A 781 9.50 20.97 -14.86
C LYS A 781 9.56 19.64 -14.10
N ALA A 782 8.76 19.48 -13.04
CA ALA A 782 8.67 18.21 -12.32
C ALA A 782 8.09 17.08 -13.20
N ILE A 783 7.02 17.35 -13.96
CA ILE A 783 6.42 16.38 -14.90
C ILE A 783 7.39 16.06 -16.04
N GLU A 784 8.06 17.06 -16.59
CA GLU A 784 9.08 16.86 -17.64
C GLU A 784 10.22 15.98 -17.13
N ASN A 785 10.77 16.28 -15.94
CA ASN A 785 11.82 15.48 -15.34
C ASN A 785 11.34 14.05 -15.07
N PHE A 786 10.16 13.87 -14.48
CA PHE A 786 9.60 12.55 -14.21
C PHE A 786 9.52 11.70 -15.48
N LYS A 787 8.96 12.25 -16.57
CA LYS A 787 8.88 11.53 -17.86
C LYS A 787 10.25 11.13 -18.41
N ARG A 788 11.29 11.93 -18.16
CA ARG A 788 12.66 11.65 -18.60
C ARG A 788 13.34 10.53 -17.81
N VAL A 789 13.05 10.40 -16.51
CA VAL A 789 13.70 9.40 -15.64
C VAL A 789 12.83 8.21 -15.27
N LYS A 790 11.55 8.21 -15.68
CA LYS A 790 10.56 7.16 -15.34
C LYS A 790 11.09 5.74 -15.58
N ASP A 791 11.73 5.51 -16.73
CA ASP A 791 12.22 4.18 -17.12
C ASP A 791 13.47 3.72 -16.35
N GLN A 792 14.04 4.61 -15.52
CA GLN A 792 15.14 4.30 -14.60
C GLN A 792 14.63 3.92 -13.20
N MET A 793 13.35 4.17 -12.93
CA MET A 793 12.70 3.84 -11.66
C MET A 793 12.13 2.44 -11.73
N MET A 794 12.18 1.72 -10.61
CA MET A 794 11.43 0.48 -10.48
C MET A 794 9.92 0.72 -10.66
N ALA A 795 9.19 -0.24 -11.21
CA ALA A 795 7.77 -0.12 -11.57
C ALA A 795 6.90 0.43 -10.43
N VAL A 796 7.13 -0.01 -9.19
CA VAL A 796 6.41 0.48 -8.00
C VAL A 796 6.65 1.98 -7.74
N CYS A 797 7.88 2.44 -7.93
CA CYS A 797 8.26 3.84 -7.71
C CYS A 797 7.68 4.74 -8.80
N SER A 798 7.78 4.35 -10.07
CA SER A 798 7.19 5.14 -11.16
C SER A 798 5.66 5.20 -11.08
N HIS A 799 4.98 4.09 -10.81
CA HIS A 799 3.52 4.04 -10.65
C HIS A 799 3.00 4.94 -9.53
N THR A 800 3.68 4.94 -8.38
CA THR A 800 3.27 5.77 -7.25
C THR A 800 3.52 7.26 -7.48
N ILE A 801 4.63 7.63 -8.12
CA ILE A 801 4.89 9.03 -8.51
C ILE A 801 3.90 9.52 -9.58
N GLU A 802 3.49 8.67 -10.53
CA GLU A 802 2.43 9.03 -11.50
C GLU A 802 1.11 9.38 -10.83
N LYS A 803 0.70 8.59 -9.82
CA LYS A 803 -0.47 8.88 -9.00
C LYS A 803 -0.29 10.21 -8.23
N ASP A 804 0.87 10.42 -7.60
CA ASP A 804 1.15 11.64 -6.83
C ASP A 804 1.14 12.91 -7.72
N LEU A 805 1.57 12.80 -8.98
CA LEU A 805 1.51 13.89 -9.96
C LEU A 805 0.12 14.05 -10.62
N GLY A 806 -0.82 13.14 -10.37
CA GLY A 806 -2.15 13.17 -10.98
C GLY A 806 -2.15 12.85 -12.49
N LEU A 807 -1.21 12.00 -12.92
CA LEU A 807 -1.11 11.50 -14.30
C LEU A 807 -1.90 10.20 -14.52
N LYS A 808 -2.35 9.54 -13.43
CA LYS A 808 -3.10 8.27 -13.42
C LYS A 808 -4.25 8.30 -12.43
#